data_AF-A0A847T750-F1
#
_entry.id   AF-A0A847T750-F1
#
_cell.length_a   1.000
_cell.length_b   1.000
_cell.length_c   1.000
_cell.angle_alpha   90.00
_cell.angle_beta   90.00
_cell.angle_gamma   90.00
#
_symmetry.space_group_name_H-M   'P 1'
#
loop_
_entity.id
_entity.type
_entity.pdbx_description
1 polymer ?
#
loop_
_entity_poly.entity_id
_entity_poly.type
_entity_poly.pdbx_seq_one_letter_code
_entity_poly.pdbx_strand_id
1 'polypeptide(L)'
;MKWNKLLERQIKKHLPAELLNHEGLRSFLNTVNESYNGYERDSYLAENAFKLSEEEFIAVNKQLAEELALKKVSIGQLKDAISAFSEDRWSLNSDHLLDVVGFVTLQIGRRKEAEARLSTTANRFSTLIGNLPMGILVEDERRIIGLANSFFCDMFGIKEAPAALIGKDGTTLQARYSHIFANPEAINLHIKSLIEKKEWRVNDEVMLADGRCWEIDYVPIFMNQVYKGHLLNYRDITARKQAEQAIRMKEEKYRSIIENMNLGLLELDTEERIQYANHRFCEMSGYGLDELYGQRPGALFATPADQELVESKNELRKKGISDAYEIAVHDKSGAQKWWLVSGAPRYDDSGQIVGSIGIHLDITDQKELEFKLNDASEAAGQSARAQEAFLANMSHEIRTPLNAIMGMSRQLEKSSLDDKQRFFLNTINTATDHLLIVINDILDISKIEAGKLNLEHIGFNLEAVIKHACRVMQPRADEKGLQLKCEIDVSIAPVLLGDPHRLNQVLLNLMSNGIKFTETGDVEIRCLLKEQRPGIQVLDIIVKDTGIGMDQEFLANLFEKFTQEDRTTARKYGGTGLGMSISRQLVELMSGQITVESTKGSGTTILLNIPFETGVPADLPEKRHSVADTRLLKGRNVLLVEDNEMNRLVVTTILESYGVVLAEAVNGADAVDRLKQQPFDLVLMDVQMPVMSGLEATRIIRNELKLNIPIIALTANAIKGESQRCLAAGMNDFVSKPFEEEELLGKITEQLDRGNNFGKNVYHSNGRQETSELPLFSLAKIEKIGNGDSSFTKKIINLFLQMMPASVATMQDAATTGNWELVRKTAHKIKPTIESMDIFSLFPVIQALEHIPEENIAREQVISEISKLETVLHHVAVQLERK
;
A
#
# COMPACT_ATOMS: atom_id res chain seq x y z
N MET A 1 -41.99 -113.45 -138.13
CA MET A 1 -41.67 -112.56 -136.99
C MET A 1 -41.67 -113.39 -135.71
N LYS A 2 -40.67 -113.22 -134.84
CA LYS A 2 -40.45 -114.00 -133.61
C LYS A 2 -40.82 -113.12 -132.41
N TRP A 3 -41.72 -113.60 -131.54
CA TRP A 3 -42.36 -112.79 -130.50
C TRP A 3 -41.75 -113.18 -129.15
N ASN A 4 -41.83 -112.31 -128.14
CA ASN A 4 -41.34 -112.55 -126.79
C ASN A 4 -41.98 -113.84 -126.27
N LYS A 5 -41.19 -114.69 -125.58
CA LYS A 5 -41.60 -116.04 -125.21
C LYS A 5 -42.95 -116.08 -124.47
N LEU A 6 -43.22 -115.10 -123.60
CA LEU A 6 -44.51 -115.03 -122.88
C LEU A 6 -45.65 -114.71 -123.83
N LEU A 7 -45.47 -113.71 -124.68
CA LEU A 7 -46.46 -113.28 -125.66
C LEU A 7 -46.74 -114.37 -126.70
N GLU A 8 -45.69 -115.01 -127.23
CA GLU A 8 -45.76 -116.14 -128.16
C GLU A 8 -46.56 -117.30 -127.56
N ARG A 9 -46.38 -117.57 -126.25
CA ARG A 9 -47.16 -118.58 -125.52
C ARG A 9 -48.64 -118.23 -125.42
N GLN A 10 -48.97 -116.96 -125.21
CA GLN A 10 -50.36 -116.50 -125.12
C GLN A 10 -51.08 -116.56 -126.47
N ILE A 11 -50.41 -116.10 -127.54
CA ILE A 11 -50.97 -116.15 -128.90
C ILE A 11 -51.29 -117.58 -129.30
N LYS A 12 -50.34 -118.49 -129.08
CA LYS A 12 -50.51 -119.89 -129.45
C LYS A 12 -51.63 -120.59 -128.68
N LYS A 13 -51.94 -120.10 -127.47
CA LYS A 13 -52.97 -120.69 -126.60
C LYS A 13 -54.37 -120.15 -126.90
N HIS A 14 -54.49 -118.88 -127.28
CA HIS A 14 -55.78 -118.19 -127.27
C HIS A 14 -56.21 -117.63 -128.63
N LEU A 15 -55.35 -117.62 -129.64
CA LEU A 15 -55.62 -116.95 -130.91
C LEU A 15 -55.79 -117.96 -132.07
N PRO A 16 -57.00 -118.09 -132.65
CA PRO A 16 -57.24 -118.92 -133.82
C PRO A 16 -56.49 -118.45 -135.06
N ALA A 17 -56.05 -119.38 -135.91
CA ALA A 17 -55.13 -119.09 -137.03
C ALA A 17 -55.72 -118.13 -138.09
N GLU A 18 -57.03 -118.07 -138.24
CA GLU A 18 -57.71 -117.24 -139.23
C GLU A 18 -57.61 -115.73 -138.92
N LEU A 19 -57.51 -115.37 -137.63
CA LEU A 19 -57.40 -113.97 -137.17
C LEU A 19 -55.96 -113.43 -137.22
N LEU A 20 -54.96 -114.32 -137.37
CA LEU A 20 -53.54 -113.97 -137.35
C LEU A 20 -53.06 -113.26 -138.63
N ASN A 21 -53.82 -113.35 -139.72
CA ASN A 21 -53.54 -112.63 -140.96
C ASN A 21 -54.22 -111.24 -141.03
N HIS A 22 -55.02 -110.86 -140.01
CA HIS A 22 -55.64 -109.55 -139.97
C HIS A 22 -54.63 -108.47 -139.58
N GLU A 23 -54.43 -107.50 -140.45
CA GLU A 23 -53.31 -106.54 -140.39
C GLU A 23 -53.29 -105.73 -139.08
N GLY A 24 -54.46 -105.26 -138.64
CA GLY A 24 -54.58 -104.51 -137.39
C GLY A 24 -54.17 -105.30 -136.13
N LEU A 25 -54.41 -106.62 -136.12
CA LEU A 25 -54.08 -107.45 -134.96
C LEU A 25 -52.57 -107.72 -134.85
N ARG A 26 -51.89 -107.83 -135.99
CA ARG A 26 -50.43 -107.99 -136.04
C ARG A 26 -49.69 -106.76 -135.52
N SER A 27 -50.17 -105.57 -135.88
CA SER A 27 -49.61 -104.30 -135.38
C SER A 27 -49.77 -104.19 -133.86
N PHE A 28 -50.98 -104.43 -133.34
CA PHE A 28 -51.23 -104.42 -131.90
C PHE A 28 -50.28 -105.34 -131.15
N LEU A 29 -50.12 -106.56 -131.64
CA LEU A 29 -49.31 -107.51 -130.93
C LEU A 29 -47.79 -107.25 -131.03
N ASN A 30 -47.31 -106.60 -132.09
CA ASN A 30 -45.92 -106.11 -132.13
C ASN A 30 -45.70 -105.00 -131.09
N THR A 31 -46.66 -104.10 -130.89
CA THR A 31 -46.60 -103.10 -129.82
C THR A 31 -46.56 -103.75 -128.44
N VAL A 32 -47.38 -104.80 -128.23
CA VAL A 32 -47.33 -105.58 -126.98
C VAL A 32 -45.98 -106.27 -126.80
N ASN A 33 -45.39 -106.79 -127.89
CA ASN A 33 -44.07 -107.42 -127.86
C ASN A 33 -42.96 -106.45 -127.44
N GLU A 34 -42.96 -105.23 -127.97
CA GLU A 34 -42.04 -104.17 -127.55
C GLU A 34 -42.23 -103.80 -126.08
N SER A 35 -43.48 -103.75 -125.61
CA SER A 35 -43.78 -103.47 -124.20
C SER A 35 -43.25 -104.55 -123.25
N TYR A 36 -43.31 -105.82 -123.63
CA TYR A 36 -42.72 -106.92 -122.84
C TYR A 36 -41.20 -106.83 -122.76
N ASN A 37 -40.53 -106.53 -123.88
CA ASN A 37 -39.08 -106.38 -123.89
C ASN A 37 -38.62 -105.13 -123.10
N GLY A 38 -39.43 -104.06 -123.08
CA GLY A 38 -39.19 -102.89 -122.24
C GLY A 38 -39.24 -103.23 -120.74
N TYR A 39 -40.26 -103.96 -120.31
CA TYR A 39 -40.44 -104.35 -118.91
C TYR A 39 -39.27 -105.20 -118.36
N GLU A 40 -38.77 -106.19 -119.13
CA GLU A 40 -37.62 -107.00 -118.69
C GLU A 40 -36.36 -106.15 -118.50
N ARG A 41 -36.14 -105.15 -119.37
CA ARG A 41 -35.00 -104.24 -119.29
C ARG A 41 -35.08 -103.36 -118.03
N ASP A 42 -36.26 -102.83 -117.74
CA ASP A 42 -36.48 -101.97 -116.57
C ASP A 42 -36.37 -102.75 -115.26
N SER A 43 -36.85 -103.99 -115.22
CA SER A 43 -36.73 -104.87 -114.05
C SER A 43 -35.27 -105.18 -113.71
N TYR A 44 -34.42 -105.40 -114.71
CA TYR A 44 -32.99 -105.65 -114.50
C TYR A 44 -32.25 -104.40 -113.98
N LEU A 45 -32.60 -103.21 -114.49
CA LEU A 45 -32.01 -101.94 -114.02
C LEU A 45 -32.40 -101.63 -112.57
N ALA A 46 -33.66 -101.88 -112.20
CA ALA A 46 -34.15 -101.63 -110.84
C ALA A 46 -33.44 -102.50 -109.79
N GLU A 47 -33.21 -103.78 -110.10
CA GLU A 47 -32.57 -104.72 -109.16
C GLU A 47 -31.09 -104.37 -108.89
N ASN A 48 -30.37 -103.90 -109.91
CA ASN A 48 -28.98 -103.46 -109.76
C ASN A 48 -28.85 -102.11 -109.04
N ALA A 49 -29.76 -101.16 -109.31
CA ALA A 49 -29.77 -99.88 -108.61
C ALA A 49 -30.02 -100.02 -107.11
N PHE A 50 -30.88 -100.98 -106.71
CA PHE A 50 -31.17 -101.26 -105.31
C PHE A 50 -29.94 -101.80 -104.56
N LYS A 51 -29.18 -102.73 -105.17
CA LYS A 51 -27.95 -103.27 -104.57
C LYS A 51 -26.89 -102.20 -104.35
N LEU A 52 -26.67 -101.32 -105.33
CA LEU A 52 -25.69 -100.24 -105.18
C LEU A 52 -26.06 -99.29 -104.04
N SER A 53 -27.34 -98.94 -103.92
CA SER A 53 -27.84 -98.05 -102.85
C SER A 53 -27.72 -98.69 -101.46
N GLU A 54 -27.87 -100.01 -101.35
CA GLU A 54 -27.72 -100.74 -100.08
C GLU A 54 -26.25 -100.74 -99.62
N GLU A 55 -25.31 -100.96 -100.54
CA GLU A 55 -23.88 -100.92 -100.25
C GLU A 55 -23.41 -99.51 -99.80
N GLU A 56 -23.87 -98.45 -100.48
CA GLU A 56 -23.57 -97.07 -100.09
C GLU A 56 -24.15 -96.71 -98.70
N PHE A 57 -25.39 -97.13 -98.41
CA PHE A 57 -26.02 -96.87 -97.11
C PHE A 57 -25.26 -97.55 -95.95
N ILE A 58 -24.83 -98.80 -96.14
CA ILE A 58 -24.04 -99.53 -95.14
C ILE A 58 -22.68 -98.85 -94.90
N ALA A 59 -22.02 -98.38 -95.96
CA ALA A 59 -20.74 -97.67 -95.85
C ALA A 59 -20.88 -96.35 -95.07
N VAL A 60 -21.88 -95.52 -95.40
CA VAL A 60 -22.13 -94.24 -94.71
C VAL A 60 -22.51 -94.45 -93.25
N ASN A 61 -23.36 -95.43 -92.94
CA ASN A 61 -23.78 -95.68 -91.57
C ASN A 61 -22.61 -96.19 -90.69
N LYS A 62 -21.69 -96.98 -91.28
CA LYS A 62 -20.46 -97.38 -90.60
C LYS A 62 -19.57 -96.19 -90.29
N GLN A 63 -19.37 -95.29 -91.27
CA GLN A 63 -18.55 -94.09 -91.07
C GLN A 63 -19.15 -93.15 -90.01
N LEU A 64 -20.47 -92.97 -90.02
CA LEU A 64 -21.17 -92.16 -89.01
C LEU A 64 -21.05 -92.76 -87.60
N ALA A 65 -21.12 -94.09 -87.48
CA ALA A 65 -20.95 -94.79 -86.21
C ALA A 65 -19.53 -94.62 -85.64
N GLU A 66 -18.50 -94.69 -86.49
CA GLU A 66 -17.10 -94.44 -86.11
C GLU A 66 -16.90 -92.98 -85.64
N GLU A 67 -17.49 -92.01 -86.33
CA GLU A 67 -17.41 -90.60 -85.96
C GLU A 67 -18.12 -90.29 -84.63
N LEU A 68 -19.29 -90.90 -84.40
CA LEU A 68 -20.04 -90.81 -83.14
C LEU A 68 -19.26 -91.43 -81.97
N ALA A 69 -18.57 -92.55 -82.20
CA ALA A 69 -17.72 -93.19 -81.20
C ALA A 69 -16.53 -92.29 -80.83
N LEU A 70 -15.85 -91.71 -81.82
CA LEU A 70 -14.78 -90.72 -81.61
C LEU A 70 -15.27 -89.50 -80.81
N LYS A 71 -16.44 -88.96 -81.15
CA LYS A 71 -17.04 -87.82 -80.45
C LYS A 71 -17.36 -88.14 -78.99
N LYS A 72 -17.88 -89.34 -78.71
CA LYS A 72 -18.13 -89.81 -77.34
C LYS A 72 -16.83 -89.93 -76.53
N VAL A 73 -15.76 -90.45 -77.13
CA VAL A 73 -14.45 -90.54 -76.48
C VAL A 73 -13.89 -89.14 -76.17
N SER A 74 -13.93 -88.20 -77.12
CA SER A 74 -13.46 -86.83 -76.90
C SER A 74 -14.25 -86.09 -75.83
N ILE A 75 -15.58 -86.25 -75.79
CA ILE A 75 -16.43 -85.67 -74.74
C ILE A 75 -16.12 -86.32 -73.38
N GLY A 76 -15.90 -87.64 -73.34
CA GLY A 76 -15.46 -88.35 -72.14
C GLY A 76 -14.14 -87.81 -71.59
N GLN A 77 -13.12 -87.67 -72.44
CA GLN A 77 -11.82 -87.12 -72.05
C GLN A 77 -11.93 -85.67 -71.55
N LEU A 78 -12.80 -84.84 -72.15
CA LEU A 78 -13.08 -83.48 -71.68
C LEU A 78 -13.78 -83.48 -70.31
N LYS A 79 -14.76 -84.37 -70.09
CA LYS A 79 -15.43 -84.55 -68.80
C LYS A 79 -14.43 -85.00 -67.71
N ASP A 80 -13.53 -85.93 -68.02
CA ASP A 80 -12.50 -86.41 -67.10
C ASP A 80 -11.48 -85.31 -66.75
N ALA A 81 -11.01 -84.56 -67.75
CA ALA A 81 -10.08 -83.46 -67.54
C ALA A 81 -10.68 -82.37 -66.64
N ILE A 82 -11.96 -82.00 -66.84
CA ILE A 82 -12.65 -80.99 -66.03
C ILE A 82 -12.88 -81.49 -64.59
N SER A 83 -13.18 -82.78 -64.41
CA SER A 83 -13.39 -83.39 -63.09
C SER A 83 -12.13 -83.34 -62.22
N ALA A 84 -10.93 -83.25 -62.81
CA ALA A 84 -9.68 -83.08 -62.08
C ALA A 84 -9.46 -81.64 -61.54
N PHE A 85 -10.21 -80.64 -62.02
CA PHE A 85 -10.03 -79.22 -61.68
C PHE A 85 -11.08 -78.66 -60.70
N SER A 86 -12.18 -79.35 -60.42
CA SER A 86 -13.20 -78.87 -59.47
C SER A 86 -13.60 -79.94 -58.44
N GLU A 87 -13.60 -79.58 -57.17
CA GLU A 87 -14.11 -80.43 -56.06
C GLU A 87 -15.63 -80.64 -56.11
N ASP A 88 -16.37 -79.74 -56.77
CA ASP A 88 -17.80 -79.87 -57.02
C ASP A 88 -18.04 -80.98 -58.05
N ARG A 89 -18.67 -82.10 -57.64
CA ARG A 89 -19.06 -83.19 -58.55
C ARG A 89 -19.97 -82.64 -59.66
N TRP A 90 -19.42 -82.55 -60.86
CA TRP A 90 -20.14 -82.26 -62.09
C TRP A 90 -21.26 -83.29 -62.28
N SER A 91 -22.52 -82.89 -62.11
CA SER A 91 -23.70 -83.73 -62.32
C SER A 91 -24.66 -83.09 -63.32
N LEU A 92 -24.26 -83.06 -64.59
CA LEU A 92 -25.19 -82.89 -65.70
C LEU A 92 -25.15 -84.15 -66.58
N ASN A 93 -26.29 -84.83 -66.70
CA ASN A 93 -26.52 -85.98 -67.60
C ASN A 93 -26.64 -85.55 -69.08
N SER A 94 -25.85 -84.57 -69.51
CA SER A 94 -25.89 -84.00 -70.85
C SER A 94 -24.64 -84.40 -71.64
N ASP A 95 -24.83 -84.86 -72.88
CA ASP A 95 -23.77 -85.12 -73.85
C ASP A 95 -23.57 -83.95 -74.84
N HIS A 96 -24.10 -82.76 -74.50
CA HIS A 96 -23.95 -81.56 -75.33
C HIS A 96 -22.71 -80.73 -74.95
N LEU A 97 -21.90 -80.45 -75.96
CA LEU A 97 -20.63 -79.72 -75.84
C LEU A 97 -20.79 -78.25 -75.37
N LEU A 98 -21.97 -77.66 -75.61
CA LEU A 98 -22.31 -76.30 -75.17
C LEU A 98 -22.38 -76.18 -73.64
N ASP A 99 -22.85 -77.22 -72.95
CA ASP A 99 -22.96 -77.22 -71.48
C ASP A 99 -21.58 -77.26 -70.83
N VAL A 100 -20.64 -77.97 -71.45
CA VAL A 100 -19.23 -78.02 -71.03
C VAL A 100 -18.57 -76.64 -71.14
N VAL A 101 -18.80 -75.92 -72.25
CA VAL A 101 -18.27 -74.55 -72.45
C VAL A 101 -18.88 -73.54 -71.47
N GLY A 102 -20.18 -73.65 -71.20
CA GLY A 102 -20.88 -72.81 -70.22
C GLY A 102 -20.29 -72.95 -68.81
N PHE A 103 -19.99 -74.18 -68.38
CA PHE A 103 -19.37 -74.43 -67.08
C PHE A 103 -17.94 -73.90 -66.97
N VAL A 104 -17.10 -74.12 -67.98
CA VAL A 104 -15.72 -73.60 -67.98
C VAL A 104 -15.73 -72.07 -67.87
N THR A 105 -16.66 -71.41 -68.56
CA THR A 105 -16.82 -69.95 -68.49
C THR A 105 -17.23 -69.49 -67.08
N LEU A 106 -18.15 -70.21 -66.43
CA LEU A 106 -18.54 -69.95 -65.04
C LEU A 106 -17.37 -70.13 -64.06
N GLN A 107 -16.57 -71.20 -64.21
CA GLN A 107 -15.41 -71.45 -63.34
C GLN A 107 -14.30 -70.40 -63.52
N ILE A 108 -14.03 -69.97 -64.75
CA ILE A 108 -13.11 -68.86 -65.03
C ILE A 108 -13.63 -67.56 -64.37
N GLY A 109 -14.94 -67.31 -64.44
CA GLY A 109 -15.59 -66.18 -63.75
C GLY A 109 -15.38 -66.24 -62.23
N ARG A 110 -15.67 -67.38 -61.60
CA ARG A 110 -15.44 -67.59 -60.15
C ARG A 110 -13.98 -67.39 -59.76
N ARG A 111 -13.03 -67.90 -60.56
CA ARG A 111 -11.60 -67.72 -60.31
C ARG A 111 -11.18 -66.25 -60.40
N LYS A 112 -11.62 -65.52 -61.43
CA LYS A 112 -11.34 -64.08 -61.55
C LYS A 112 -11.92 -63.28 -60.40
N GLU A 113 -13.14 -63.61 -59.95
CA GLU A 113 -13.72 -62.99 -58.75
C GLU A 113 -12.93 -63.30 -57.48
N ALA A 114 -12.50 -64.55 -57.29
CA ALA A 114 -11.67 -64.95 -56.15
C ALA A 114 -10.31 -64.25 -56.16
N GLU A 115 -9.63 -64.17 -57.31
CA GLU A 115 -8.38 -63.44 -57.49
C GLU A 115 -8.56 -61.94 -57.24
N ALA A 116 -9.64 -61.33 -57.74
CA ALA A 116 -9.97 -59.93 -57.48
C ALA A 116 -10.28 -59.67 -56.00
N ARG A 117 -11.02 -60.57 -55.33
CA ARG A 117 -11.29 -60.49 -53.88
C ARG A 117 -10.01 -60.64 -53.07
N LEU A 118 -9.15 -61.60 -53.41
CA LEU A 118 -7.85 -61.78 -52.76
C LEU A 118 -6.96 -60.55 -52.94
N SER A 119 -6.85 -60.03 -54.16
CA SER A 119 -6.08 -58.81 -54.44
C SER A 119 -6.63 -57.60 -53.68
N THR A 120 -7.95 -57.41 -53.68
CA THR A 120 -8.60 -56.32 -52.92
C THR A 120 -8.38 -56.48 -51.42
N THR A 121 -8.46 -57.71 -50.90
CA THR A 121 -8.25 -58.01 -49.48
C THR A 121 -6.79 -57.79 -49.09
N ALA A 122 -5.84 -58.26 -49.90
CA ALA A 122 -4.41 -58.04 -49.71
C ALA A 122 -4.05 -56.54 -49.74
N ASN A 123 -4.60 -55.79 -50.69
CA ASN A 123 -4.42 -54.34 -50.76
C ASN A 123 -4.99 -53.64 -49.52
N ARG A 124 -6.20 -54.01 -49.08
CA ARG A 124 -6.80 -53.49 -47.84
C ARG A 124 -5.94 -53.79 -46.62
N PHE A 125 -5.45 -55.02 -46.46
CA PHE A 125 -4.55 -55.38 -45.36
C PHE A 125 -3.24 -54.60 -45.41
N SER A 126 -2.62 -54.47 -46.59
CA SER A 126 -1.39 -53.69 -46.77
C SER A 126 -1.61 -52.20 -46.44
N THR A 127 -2.72 -51.62 -46.88
CA THR A 127 -3.08 -50.22 -46.56
C THR A 127 -3.37 -50.03 -45.08
N LEU A 128 -4.06 -50.96 -44.42
CA LEU A 128 -4.31 -50.89 -42.98
C LEU A 128 -2.99 -50.92 -42.19
N ILE A 129 -2.12 -51.88 -42.50
CA ILE A 129 -0.80 -52.01 -41.85
C ILE A 129 0.09 -50.78 -42.12
N GLY A 130 0.02 -50.20 -43.32
CA GLY A 130 0.74 -48.99 -43.68
C GLY A 130 0.30 -47.73 -42.93
N ASN A 131 -0.98 -47.66 -42.52
CA ASN A 131 -1.54 -46.51 -41.82
C ASN A 131 -1.56 -46.66 -40.29
N LEU A 132 -1.12 -47.80 -39.75
CA LEU A 132 -1.00 -47.96 -38.30
C LEU A 132 0.14 -47.06 -37.78
N PRO A 133 -0.11 -46.21 -36.76
CA PRO A 133 0.88 -45.27 -36.21
C PRO A 133 1.88 -45.99 -35.28
N MET A 134 2.50 -47.05 -35.79
CA MET A 134 3.45 -47.92 -35.12
C MET A 134 4.35 -48.59 -36.14
N GLY A 135 5.62 -48.80 -35.79
CA GLY A 135 6.55 -49.52 -36.64
C GLY A 135 6.25 -51.01 -36.60
N ILE A 136 5.89 -51.59 -37.75
CA ILE A 136 5.61 -53.03 -37.86
C ILE A 136 6.68 -53.68 -38.72
N LEU A 137 7.28 -54.73 -38.18
CA LEU A 137 8.21 -55.62 -38.88
C LEU A 137 7.74 -57.07 -38.70
N VAL A 138 7.60 -57.80 -39.80
CA VAL A 138 7.27 -59.23 -39.79
C VAL A 138 8.41 -60.00 -40.44
N GLU A 139 8.95 -60.97 -39.72
CA GLU A 139 10.02 -61.85 -40.18
C GLU A 139 9.54 -63.31 -40.21
N ASP A 140 10.02 -64.09 -41.18
CA ASP A 140 9.71 -65.53 -41.32
C ASP A 140 10.52 -66.42 -40.33
N GLU A 141 10.44 -67.76 -40.47
CA GLU A 141 11.17 -68.67 -39.59
C GLU A 141 12.70 -68.52 -39.65
N ARG A 142 13.22 -67.95 -40.75
CA ARG A 142 14.65 -67.74 -41.04
C ARG A 142 15.08 -66.29 -40.81
N ARG A 143 14.21 -65.47 -40.20
CA ARG A 143 14.42 -64.02 -40.01
C ARG A 143 14.48 -63.22 -41.31
N ILE A 144 13.89 -63.73 -42.39
CA ILE A 144 13.74 -62.96 -43.62
C ILE A 144 12.53 -62.05 -43.50
N ILE A 145 12.70 -60.78 -43.83
CA ILE A 145 11.66 -59.76 -43.71
C ILE A 145 10.55 -60.08 -44.73
N GLY A 146 9.37 -60.44 -44.24
CA GLY A 146 8.17 -60.67 -45.04
C GLY A 146 7.34 -59.40 -45.20
N LEU A 147 7.38 -58.49 -44.22
CA LEU A 147 6.68 -57.21 -44.26
C LEU A 147 7.41 -56.18 -43.38
N ALA A 148 7.48 -54.94 -43.87
CA ALA A 148 7.76 -53.76 -43.08
C ALA A 148 6.78 -52.65 -43.49
N ASN A 149 6.33 -51.80 -42.57
CA ASN A 149 5.52 -50.64 -42.91
C ASN A 149 6.35 -49.35 -42.97
N SER A 150 5.77 -48.25 -43.48
CA SER A 150 6.45 -46.96 -43.59
C SER A 150 6.85 -46.40 -42.22
N PHE A 151 5.98 -46.52 -41.21
CA PHE A 151 6.28 -46.07 -39.84
C PHE A 151 7.52 -46.76 -39.25
N PHE A 152 7.74 -48.05 -39.54
CA PHE A 152 8.95 -48.75 -39.12
C PHE A 152 10.19 -48.13 -39.78
N CYS A 153 10.15 -47.87 -41.09
CA CYS A 153 11.25 -47.18 -41.76
C CYS A 153 11.49 -45.79 -41.17
N ASP A 154 10.45 -45.01 -40.94
CA ASP A 154 10.53 -43.65 -40.40
C ASP A 154 11.11 -43.63 -38.98
N MET A 155 10.63 -44.51 -38.10
CA MET A 155 11.10 -44.62 -36.72
C MET A 155 12.60 -44.95 -36.67
N PHE A 156 13.06 -45.89 -37.50
CA PHE A 156 14.45 -46.32 -37.55
C PHE A 156 15.34 -45.46 -38.49
N GLY A 157 14.78 -44.42 -39.13
CA GLY A 157 15.51 -43.56 -40.07
C GLY A 157 15.99 -44.28 -41.35
N ILE A 158 15.29 -45.34 -41.76
CA ILE A 158 15.60 -46.13 -42.94
C ILE A 158 15.14 -45.37 -44.18
N LYS A 159 16.09 -44.96 -45.03
CA LYS A 159 15.81 -44.22 -46.28
C LYS A 159 15.20 -45.07 -47.39
N GLU A 160 15.26 -46.39 -47.26
CA GLU A 160 14.73 -47.32 -48.25
C GLU A 160 13.21 -47.46 -48.10
N ALA A 161 12.49 -47.57 -49.23
CA ALA A 161 11.06 -47.85 -49.19
C ALA A 161 10.78 -49.21 -48.54
N PRO A 162 9.66 -49.41 -47.83
CA PRO A 162 9.39 -50.67 -47.11
C PRO A 162 9.43 -51.91 -48.02
N ALA A 163 9.01 -51.78 -49.28
CA ALA A 163 9.09 -52.85 -50.28
C ALA A 163 10.53 -53.31 -50.58
N ALA A 164 11.53 -52.44 -50.43
CA ALA A 164 12.95 -52.78 -50.62
C ALA A 164 13.56 -53.56 -49.44
N LEU A 165 12.86 -53.61 -48.30
CA LEU A 165 13.27 -54.42 -47.15
C LEU A 165 12.80 -55.86 -47.26
N ILE A 166 11.74 -56.13 -48.04
CA ILE A 166 11.18 -57.47 -48.22
C ILE A 166 12.23 -58.40 -48.83
N GLY A 167 12.42 -59.57 -48.23
CA GLY A 167 13.41 -60.57 -48.66
C GLY A 167 14.82 -60.37 -48.12
N LYS A 168 15.09 -59.28 -47.37
CA LYS A 168 16.38 -59.08 -46.67
C LYS A 168 16.41 -59.82 -45.34
N ASP A 169 17.61 -60.11 -44.85
CA ASP A 169 17.83 -60.69 -43.52
C ASP A 169 17.65 -59.63 -42.42
N GLY A 170 16.68 -59.87 -41.55
CA GLY A 170 16.34 -59.03 -40.40
C GLY A 170 17.46 -58.96 -39.35
N THR A 171 18.31 -59.98 -39.26
CA THR A 171 19.48 -59.97 -38.36
C THR A 171 20.49 -58.88 -38.77
N THR A 172 20.73 -58.77 -40.08
CA THR A 172 21.60 -57.73 -40.65
C THR A 172 21.01 -56.33 -40.46
N LEU A 173 19.68 -56.19 -40.59
CA LEU A 173 18.99 -54.93 -40.37
C LEU A 173 19.07 -54.50 -38.90
N GLN A 174 18.79 -55.43 -37.98
CA GLN A 174 18.90 -55.21 -36.54
C GLN A 174 20.31 -54.78 -36.14
N ALA A 175 21.35 -55.47 -36.63
CA ALA A 175 22.74 -55.11 -36.34
C ALA A 175 23.07 -53.67 -36.82
N ARG A 176 22.62 -53.31 -38.03
CA ARG A 176 22.86 -51.98 -38.64
C ARG A 176 22.25 -50.85 -37.81
N TYR A 177 21.03 -51.04 -37.30
CA TYR A 177 20.31 -50.00 -36.58
C TYR A 177 20.38 -50.12 -35.05
N SER A 178 21.08 -51.12 -34.51
CA SER A 178 21.22 -51.30 -33.05
C SER A 178 21.80 -50.09 -32.31
N HIS A 179 22.58 -49.24 -32.99
CA HIS A 179 23.18 -48.03 -32.44
C HIS A 179 22.19 -46.94 -31.99
N ILE A 180 20.93 -47.00 -32.43
CA ILE A 180 19.90 -46.02 -32.00
C ILE A 180 19.42 -46.26 -30.56
N PHE A 181 19.63 -47.47 -30.04
CA PHE A 181 19.24 -47.83 -28.67
C PHE A 181 20.33 -47.40 -27.69
N ALA A 182 19.95 -46.99 -26.48
CA ALA A 182 20.91 -46.56 -25.45
C ALA A 182 21.87 -47.69 -25.02
N ASN A 183 21.41 -48.95 -25.09
CA ASN A 183 22.25 -50.13 -24.86
C ASN A 183 22.08 -51.15 -26.01
N PRO A 184 22.86 -51.02 -27.10
CA PRO A 184 22.77 -51.86 -28.29
C PRO A 184 23.00 -53.36 -28.01
N GLU A 185 23.89 -53.71 -27.07
CA GLU A 185 24.18 -55.10 -26.74
C GLU A 185 23.01 -55.76 -25.99
N ALA A 186 22.45 -55.06 -25.01
CA ALA A 186 21.32 -55.55 -24.23
C ALA A 186 20.08 -55.78 -25.10
N ILE A 187 19.75 -54.84 -26.00
CA ILE A 187 18.58 -55.01 -26.87
C ILE A 187 18.76 -56.14 -27.89
N ASN A 188 19.98 -56.35 -28.40
CA ASN A 188 20.26 -57.44 -29.32
C ASN A 188 20.11 -58.81 -28.65
N LEU A 189 20.62 -58.95 -27.42
CA LEU A 189 20.43 -60.14 -26.60
C LEU A 189 18.95 -60.34 -26.23
N HIS A 190 18.24 -59.26 -25.92
CA HIS A 190 16.81 -59.30 -25.58
C HIS A 190 15.96 -59.81 -26.74
N ILE A 191 16.08 -59.20 -27.93
CA ILE A 191 15.36 -59.64 -29.14
C ILE A 191 15.71 -61.10 -29.50
N LYS A 192 16.99 -61.48 -29.39
CA LYS A 192 17.42 -62.87 -29.61
C LYS A 192 16.72 -63.83 -28.65
N SER A 193 16.66 -63.50 -27.36
CA SER A 193 15.96 -64.27 -26.34
C SER A 193 14.46 -64.39 -26.62
N LEU A 194 13.80 -63.32 -27.05
CA LEU A 194 12.39 -63.33 -27.44
C LEU A 194 12.13 -64.30 -28.60
N ILE A 195 12.98 -64.27 -29.63
CA ILE A 195 12.87 -65.15 -30.80
C ILE A 195 13.15 -66.62 -30.44
N GLU A 196 14.09 -66.89 -29.53
CA GLU A 196 14.40 -68.26 -29.07
C GLU A 196 13.25 -68.85 -28.25
N LYS A 197 12.67 -68.06 -27.35
CA LYS A 197 11.56 -68.49 -26.47
C LYS A 197 10.23 -68.63 -27.22
N LYS A 198 9.98 -67.79 -28.24
CA LYS A 198 8.73 -67.78 -29.03
C LYS A 198 7.48 -67.62 -28.17
N GLU A 199 7.60 -66.86 -27.08
CA GLU A 199 6.51 -66.54 -26.17
C GLU A 199 5.97 -65.15 -26.48
N TRP A 200 4.66 -64.97 -26.38
CA TRP A 200 4.04 -63.66 -26.54
C TRP A 200 4.56 -62.71 -25.46
N ARG A 201 5.10 -61.55 -25.87
CA ARG A 201 5.67 -60.55 -24.97
C ARG A 201 5.22 -59.15 -25.42
N VAL A 202 4.64 -58.38 -24.51
CA VAL A 202 4.11 -57.03 -24.80
C VAL A 202 4.58 -56.04 -23.75
N ASN A 203 4.60 -54.77 -24.12
CA ASN A 203 5.00 -53.64 -23.26
C ASN A 203 6.47 -53.69 -22.79
N ASP A 204 7.38 -54.28 -23.58
CA ASP A 204 8.80 -54.23 -23.23
C ASP A 204 9.35 -52.83 -23.57
N GLU A 205 9.75 -52.09 -22.56
CA GLU A 205 10.22 -50.71 -22.71
C GLU A 205 11.72 -50.64 -22.98
N VAL A 206 12.11 -49.83 -23.96
CA VAL A 206 13.50 -49.65 -24.37
C VAL A 206 13.80 -48.17 -24.55
N MET A 207 14.94 -47.74 -24.04
CA MET A 207 15.41 -46.36 -24.16
C MET A 207 16.33 -46.21 -25.37
N LEU A 208 16.12 -45.14 -26.14
CA LEU A 208 16.98 -44.75 -27.25
C LEU A 208 18.17 -43.91 -26.77
N ALA A 209 19.23 -43.87 -27.57
CA ALA A 209 20.43 -43.09 -27.28
C ALA A 209 20.18 -41.57 -27.23
N ASP A 210 19.10 -41.10 -27.87
CA ASP A 210 18.65 -39.70 -27.85
C ASP A 210 17.68 -39.38 -26.70
N GLY A 211 17.38 -40.36 -25.83
CA GLY A 211 16.51 -40.19 -24.66
C GLY A 211 15.03 -40.46 -24.91
N ARG A 212 14.61 -40.79 -26.13
CA ARG A 212 13.24 -41.28 -26.39
C ARG A 212 13.01 -42.67 -25.80
N CYS A 213 11.76 -43.01 -25.53
CA CYS A 213 11.37 -44.31 -25.01
C CYS A 213 10.39 -45.00 -25.97
N TRP A 214 10.77 -46.18 -26.41
CA TRP A 214 9.96 -47.04 -27.27
C TRP A 214 9.46 -48.25 -26.51
N GLU A 215 8.26 -48.67 -26.86
CA GLU A 215 7.65 -49.91 -26.44
C GLU A 215 7.75 -50.92 -27.59
N ILE A 216 8.20 -52.14 -27.27
CA ILE A 216 8.34 -53.23 -28.23
C ILE A 216 7.40 -54.38 -27.83
N ASP A 217 6.55 -54.80 -28.76
CA ASP A 217 5.81 -56.05 -28.63
C ASP A 217 6.37 -57.11 -29.57
N TYR A 218 6.56 -58.31 -29.05
CA TYR A 218 6.92 -59.50 -29.80
C TYR A 218 5.73 -60.46 -29.84
N VAL A 219 5.25 -60.74 -31.05
CA VAL A 219 4.11 -61.61 -31.31
C VAL A 219 4.54 -62.77 -32.21
N PRO A 220 4.68 -63.99 -31.69
CA PRO A 220 5.04 -65.15 -32.51
C PRO A 220 3.83 -65.59 -33.37
N ILE A 221 4.09 -65.90 -34.64
CA ILE A 221 3.06 -66.29 -35.61
C ILE A 221 3.10 -67.81 -35.79
N PHE A 222 1.99 -68.48 -35.47
CA PHE A 222 1.84 -69.92 -35.65
C PHE A 222 0.72 -70.23 -36.65
N MET A 223 0.97 -71.14 -37.60
CA MET A 223 -0.06 -71.71 -38.47
C MET A 223 -0.10 -73.22 -38.25
N ASN A 224 -1.27 -73.75 -37.88
CA ASN A 224 -1.44 -75.17 -37.53
C ASN A 224 -0.42 -75.67 -36.48
N GLN A 225 -0.18 -74.88 -35.44
CA GLN A 225 0.84 -75.09 -34.39
C GLN A 225 2.30 -75.12 -34.86
N VAL A 226 2.57 -74.85 -36.14
CA VAL A 226 3.93 -74.69 -36.65
C VAL A 226 4.30 -73.21 -36.59
N TYR A 227 5.47 -72.90 -36.01
CA TYR A 227 6.01 -71.54 -35.99
C TYR A 227 6.32 -71.09 -37.42
N LYS A 228 5.81 -69.93 -37.82
CA LYS A 228 5.92 -69.36 -39.18
C LYS A 228 6.65 -68.04 -39.26
N GLY A 229 7.13 -67.54 -38.11
CA GLY A 229 7.75 -66.24 -38.01
C GLY A 229 7.22 -65.47 -36.82
N HIS A 230 7.47 -64.18 -36.79
CA HIS A 230 7.06 -63.30 -35.71
C HIS A 230 6.83 -61.88 -36.22
N LEU A 231 6.05 -61.12 -35.47
CA LEU A 231 5.82 -59.71 -35.64
C LEU A 231 6.48 -58.95 -34.49
N LEU A 232 7.25 -57.94 -34.83
CA LEU A 232 7.77 -56.92 -33.93
C LEU A 232 6.99 -55.63 -34.16
N ASN A 233 6.41 -55.13 -33.08
CA ASN A 233 5.68 -53.87 -33.05
C ASN A 233 6.47 -52.85 -32.25
N TYR A 234 6.65 -51.65 -32.79
CA TYR A 234 7.38 -50.55 -32.17
C TYR A 234 6.44 -49.36 -32.00
N ARG A 235 6.31 -48.86 -30.76
CA ARG A 235 5.50 -47.68 -30.45
C ARG A 235 6.34 -46.65 -29.70
N ASP A 236 6.28 -45.39 -30.12
CA ASP A 236 6.89 -44.30 -29.36
C ASP A 236 5.98 -43.94 -28.17
N ILE A 237 6.46 -44.18 -26.95
CA ILE A 237 5.74 -43.90 -25.70
C ILE A 237 6.36 -42.73 -24.92
N THR A 238 7.26 -41.97 -25.56
CA THR A 238 8.01 -40.88 -24.91
C THR A 238 7.09 -39.86 -24.25
N ALA A 239 6.07 -39.38 -24.98
CA ALA A 239 5.12 -38.40 -24.46
C ALA A 239 4.34 -38.91 -23.23
N ARG A 240 3.94 -40.18 -23.25
CA ARG A 240 3.26 -40.82 -22.12
C ARG A 240 4.18 -40.90 -20.90
N LYS A 241 5.42 -41.36 -21.07
CA LYS A 241 6.40 -41.46 -19.98
C LYS A 241 6.74 -40.11 -19.36
N GLN A 242 6.91 -39.08 -20.19
CA GLN A 242 7.14 -37.72 -19.72
C GLN A 242 5.95 -37.18 -18.92
N ALA A 243 4.71 -37.46 -19.34
CA ALA A 243 3.52 -37.06 -18.59
C ALA A 243 3.40 -37.78 -17.24
N GLU A 244 3.62 -39.11 -17.22
CA GLU A 244 3.61 -39.90 -15.98
C GLU A 244 4.69 -39.42 -14.99
N GLN A 245 5.92 -39.17 -15.47
CA GLN A 245 6.99 -38.61 -14.65
C GLN A 245 6.67 -37.20 -14.17
N ALA A 246 6.13 -36.33 -15.03
CA ALA A 246 5.76 -34.97 -14.65
C ALA A 246 4.67 -34.94 -13.57
N ILE A 247 3.68 -35.85 -13.63
CA ILE A 247 2.66 -36.00 -12.60
C ILE A 247 3.32 -36.43 -11.29
N ARG A 248 4.14 -37.50 -11.32
CA ARG A 248 4.83 -38.00 -10.15
C ARG A 248 5.72 -36.94 -9.49
N MET A 249 6.52 -36.22 -10.28
CA MET A 249 7.38 -35.14 -9.79
C MET A 249 6.56 -34.00 -9.18
N LYS A 250 5.40 -33.67 -9.75
CA LYS A 250 4.48 -32.67 -9.17
C LYS A 250 3.91 -33.16 -7.84
N GLU A 251 3.44 -34.40 -7.77
CA GLU A 251 2.89 -34.99 -6.54
C GLU A 251 3.94 -35.04 -5.42
N GLU A 252 5.14 -35.54 -5.72
CA GLU A 252 6.27 -35.58 -4.77
C GLU A 252 6.67 -34.15 -4.34
N LYS A 253 6.70 -33.20 -5.28
CA LYS A 253 6.96 -31.78 -4.97
C LYS A 253 5.91 -31.21 -4.02
N TYR A 254 4.62 -31.39 -4.28
CA TYR A 254 3.56 -30.86 -3.42
C TYR A 254 3.56 -31.51 -2.04
N ARG A 255 3.73 -32.84 -1.97
CA ARG A 255 3.84 -33.57 -0.70
C ARG A 255 5.01 -33.05 0.13
N SER A 256 6.18 -32.90 -0.49
CA SER A 256 7.37 -32.37 0.18
C SER A 256 7.20 -30.92 0.65
N ILE A 257 6.51 -30.07 -0.11
CA ILE A 257 6.20 -28.70 0.33
C ILE A 257 5.31 -28.73 1.58
N ILE A 258 4.23 -29.52 1.57
CA ILE A 258 3.28 -29.60 2.69
C ILE A 258 3.96 -30.17 3.95
N GLU A 259 4.80 -31.20 3.81
CA GLU A 259 5.53 -31.80 4.93
C GLU A 259 6.57 -30.83 5.55
N ASN A 260 7.23 -29.99 4.74
CA ASN A 260 8.27 -29.08 5.20
C ASN A 260 7.76 -27.72 5.69
N MET A 261 6.53 -27.31 5.39
CA MET A 261 6.00 -26.00 5.79
C MET A 261 5.66 -25.89 7.28
N ASN A 262 5.83 -26.95 8.09
CA ASN A 262 5.45 -26.99 9.51
C ASN A 262 3.98 -26.60 9.77
N LEU A 263 3.11 -26.77 8.77
CA LEU A 263 1.68 -26.46 8.85
C LEU A 263 0.87 -27.71 9.17
N GLY A 264 -0.05 -27.60 10.13
CA GLY A 264 -1.05 -28.61 10.42
C GLY A 264 -2.17 -28.55 9.38
N LEU A 265 -2.34 -29.60 8.59
CA LEU A 265 -3.42 -29.73 7.62
C LEU A 265 -4.51 -30.63 8.18
N LEU A 266 -5.76 -30.20 8.03
CA LEU A 266 -6.92 -30.93 8.51
C LEU A 266 -8.06 -30.82 7.49
N GLU A 267 -8.67 -31.95 7.13
CA GLU A 267 -9.82 -32.01 6.23
C GLU A 267 -11.05 -32.47 7.00
N LEU A 268 -12.15 -31.75 6.77
CA LEU A 268 -13.45 -31.99 7.39
C LEU A 268 -14.47 -32.38 6.33
N ASP A 269 -15.46 -33.19 6.72
CA ASP A 269 -16.69 -33.39 5.96
C ASP A 269 -17.70 -32.24 6.17
N THR A 270 -18.89 -32.38 5.60
CA THR A 270 -19.99 -31.41 5.72
C THR A 270 -20.62 -31.34 7.11
N GLU A 271 -20.36 -32.32 7.98
CA GLU A 271 -20.78 -32.35 9.39
C GLU A 271 -19.69 -31.88 10.37
N GLU A 272 -18.60 -31.31 9.82
CA GLU A 272 -17.44 -30.77 10.53
C GLU A 272 -16.62 -31.84 11.26
N ARG A 273 -16.65 -33.09 10.77
CA ARG A 273 -15.88 -34.20 11.33
C ARG A 273 -14.58 -34.40 10.57
N ILE A 274 -13.51 -34.68 11.31
CA ILE A 274 -12.17 -34.87 10.76
C ILE A 274 -12.13 -36.15 9.92
N GLN A 275 -11.80 -35.99 8.63
CA GLN A 275 -11.60 -37.08 7.68
C GLN A 275 -10.12 -37.37 7.47
N TYR A 276 -9.27 -36.34 7.59
CA TYR A 276 -7.83 -36.46 7.43
C TYR A 276 -7.12 -35.39 8.26
N ALA A 277 -5.95 -35.76 8.79
CA ALA A 277 -5.00 -34.84 9.40
C ALA A 277 -3.59 -35.22 8.97
N ASN A 278 -2.74 -34.25 8.64
CA ASN A 278 -1.34 -34.55 8.33
C ASN A 278 -0.53 -34.80 9.62
N HIS A 279 0.68 -35.33 9.47
CA HIS A 279 1.56 -35.63 10.60
C HIS A 279 1.81 -34.41 11.51
N ARG A 280 2.00 -33.23 10.91
CA ARG A 280 2.26 -32.01 11.65
C ARG A 280 1.09 -31.56 12.52
N PHE A 281 -0.15 -31.72 12.05
CA PHE A 281 -1.33 -31.44 12.85
C PHE A 281 -1.41 -32.39 14.07
N CYS A 282 -1.08 -33.66 13.89
CA CYS A 282 -1.02 -34.63 14.98
C CYS A 282 0.04 -34.23 16.03
N GLU A 283 1.24 -33.81 15.60
CA GLU A 283 2.29 -33.34 16.50
C GLU A 283 1.86 -32.11 17.31
N MET A 284 1.33 -31.07 16.66
CA MET A 284 0.97 -29.81 17.33
C MET A 284 -0.26 -29.94 18.22
N SER A 285 -1.18 -30.85 17.90
CA SER A 285 -2.38 -31.12 18.72
C SER A 285 -2.12 -32.13 19.84
N GLY A 286 -1.10 -32.98 19.69
CA GLY A 286 -0.79 -34.09 20.59
C GLY A 286 -1.68 -35.33 20.40
N TYR A 287 -2.59 -35.34 19.43
CA TYR A 287 -3.48 -36.46 19.15
C TYR A 287 -2.98 -37.32 17.98
N GLY A 288 -3.19 -38.63 18.07
CA GLY A 288 -2.98 -39.55 16.95
C GLY A 288 -4.07 -39.41 15.88
N LEU A 289 -3.77 -39.82 14.64
CA LEU A 289 -4.72 -39.75 13.52
C LEU A 289 -6.00 -40.55 13.79
N ASP A 290 -5.87 -41.73 14.39
CA ASP A 290 -7.01 -42.58 14.75
C ASP A 290 -7.90 -41.97 15.85
N GLU A 291 -7.33 -41.13 16.71
CA GLU A 291 -8.08 -40.42 17.77
C GLU A 291 -8.81 -39.20 17.22
N LEU A 292 -8.23 -38.55 16.20
CA LEU A 292 -8.81 -37.39 15.53
C LEU A 292 -9.95 -37.78 14.60
N TYR A 293 -9.87 -38.93 13.93
CA TYR A 293 -10.84 -39.34 12.92
C TYR A 293 -12.28 -39.35 13.45
N GLY A 294 -13.19 -38.66 12.75
CA GLY A 294 -14.61 -38.56 13.08
C GLY A 294 -14.96 -37.55 14.19
N GLN A 295 -13.96 -36.96 14.86
CA GLN A 295 -14.15 -35.94 15.90
C GLN A 295 -14.38 -34.56 15.32
N ARG A 296 -14.90 -33.63 16.15
CA ARG A 296 -15.10 -32.22 15.80
C ARG A 296 -14.00 -31.35 16.40
N PRO A 297 -13.22 -30.60 15.59
CA PRO A 297 -12.11 -29.79 16.12
C PRO A 297 -12.53 -28.76 17.17
N GLY A 298 -13.67 -28.08 16.95
CA GLY A 298 -14.18 -27.07 17.89
C GLY A 298 -14.53 -27.64 19.26
N ALA A 299 -14.91 -28.92 19.35
CA ALA A 299 -15.19 -29.58 20.62
C ALA A 299 -13.93 -30.08 21.32
N LEU A 300 -12.86 -30.38 20.56
CA LEU A 300 -11.60 -30.90 21.08
C LEU A 300 -10.66 -29.79 21.57
N PHE A 301 -10.56 -28.70 20.80
CA PHE A 301 -9.47 -27.74 20.94
C PHE A 301 -9.92 -26.38 21.49
N ALA A 302 -11.11 -25.91 21.12
CA ALA A 302 -11.55 -24.55 21.45
C ALA A 302 -11.99 -24.43 22.92
N THR A 303 -11.75 -23.26 23.50
CA THR A 303 -12.27 -22.94 24.83
C THR A 303 -13.78 -22.66 24.76
N PRO A 304 -14.53 -22.76 25.87
CA PRO A 304 -15.95 -22.38 25.88
C PRO A 304 -16.21 -20.93 25.45
N ALA A 305 -15.25 -20.02 25.65
CA ALA A 305 -15.37 -18.63 25.23
C ALA A 305 -15.20 -18.45 23.70
N ASP A 306 -14.46 -19.34 23.06
CA ASP A 306 -14.13 -19.26 21.63
C ASP A 306 -14.99 -20.17 20.74
N GLN A 307 -15.92 -20.95 21.33
CA GLN A 307 -16.83 -21.82 20.57
C GLN A 307 -17.71 -21.03 19.59
N GLU A 308 -18.21 -19.85 20.00
CA GLU A 308 -19.02 -19.00 19.13
C GLU A 308 -18.22 -18.48 17.92
N LEU A 309 -16.93 -18.20 18.10
CA LEU A 309 -16.03 -17.82 17.02
C LEU A 309 -15.87 -18.99 16.04
N VAL A 310 -15.62 -20.21 16.52
CA VAL A 310 -15.45 -21.39 15.66
C VAL A 310 -16.72 -21.68 14.85
N GLU A 311 -17.89 -21.62 15.49
CA GLU A 311 -19.20 -21.84 14.84
C GLU A 311 -19.44 -20.81 13.72
N SER A 312 -19.19 -19.53 14.01
CA SER A 312 -19.31 -18.43 13.04
C SER A 312 -18.40 -18.64 11.82
N LYS A 313 -17.15 -19.09 12.05
CA LYS A 313 -16.20 -19.37 10.96
C LYS A 313 -16.59 -20.61 10.16
N ASN A 314 -17.18 -21.63 10.79
CA ASN A 314 -17.73 -22.80 10.08
C ASN A 314 -18.89 -22.42 9.15
N GLU A 315 -19.79 -21.54 9.60
CA GLU A 315 -20.89 -21.03 8.77
C GLU A 315 -20.40 -20.21 7.56
N LEU A 316 -19.34 -19.42 7.71
CA LEU A 316 -18.72 -18.72 6.59
C LEU A 316 -18.16 -19.70 5.55
N ARG A 317 -17.53 -20.79 5.99
CA ARG A 317 -17.00 -21.84 5.09
C ARG A 317 -18.11 -22.54 4.33
N LYS A 318 -19.26 -22.82 4.96
CA LYS A 318 -20.45 -23.39 4.29
C LYS A 318 -21.00 -22.48 3.19
N LYS A 319 -20.80 -21.16 3.32
CA LYS A 319 -21.14 -20.15 2.30
C LYS A 319 -20.07 -19.97 1.22
N GLY A 320 -19.00 -20.77 1.26
CA GLY A 320 -17.91 -20.73 0.29
C GLY A 320 -16.83 -19.68 0.57
N ILE A 321 -16.82 -19.05 1.75
CA ILE A 321 -15.90 -17.97 2.10
C ILE A 321 -14.68 -18.55 2.82
N SER A 322 -13.48 -18.24 2.31
CA SER A 322 -12.21 -18.51 2.99
C SER A 322 -11.82 -17.37 3.92
N ASP A 323 -11.34 -17.69 5.12
CA ASP A 323 -10.93 -16.71 6.12
C ASP A 323 -9.81 -17.25 7.02
N ALA A 324 -9.08 -16.35 7.66
CA ALA A 324 -8.00 -16.65 8.60
C ALA A 324 -8.21 -15.94 9.94
N TYR A 325 -8.01 -16.65 11.05
CA TYR A 325 -8.17 -16.10 12.39
C TYR A 325 -7.25 -16.77 13.40
N GLU A 326 -6.90 -16.04 14.45
CA GLU A 326 -6.13 -16.54 15.58
C GLU A 326 -7.09 -17.03 16.66
N ILE A 327 -6.76 -18.14 17.30
CA ILE A 327 -7.58 -18.73 18.37
C ILE A 327 -6.69 -19.38 19.43
N ALA A 328 -7.07 -19.21 20.69
CA ALA A 328 -6.48 -19.94 21.81
C ALA A 328 -7.13 -21.33 21.90
N VAL A 329 -6.30 -22.36 21.99
CA VAL A 329 -6.73 -23.75 22.06
C VAL A 329 -6.01 -24.50 23.17
N HIS A 330 -6.52 -25.68 23.51
CA HIS A 330 -5.81 -26.62 24.38
C HIS A 330 -5.39 -27.86 23.60
N ASP A 331 -4.13 -28.24 23.72
CA ASP A 331 -3.64 -29.52 23.19
C ASP A 331 -4.10 -30.70 24.07
N LYS A 332 -3.74 -31.93 23.68
CA LYS A 332 -4.08 -33.15 24.44
C LYS A 332 -3.61 -33.13 25.90
N SER A 333 -2.50 -32.43 26.20
CA SER A 333 -1.96 -32.33 27.56
C SER A 333 -2.71 -31.30 28.42
N GLY A 334 -3.59 -30.50 27.81
CA GLY A 334 -4.26 -29.37 28.43
C GLY A 334 -3.40 -28.11 28.44
N ALA A 335 -2.27 -28.07 27.72
CA ALA A 335 -1.48 -26.86 27.58
C ALA A 335 -2.18 -25.90 26.61
N GLN A 336 -2.24 -24.63 26.99
CA GLN A 336 -2.80 -23.59 26.12
C GLN A 336 -1.81 -23.29 24.99
N LYS A 337 -2.32 -23.28 23.76
CA LYS A 337 -1.61 -22.97 22.53
C LYS A 337 -2.34 -21.88 21.77
N TRP A 338 -1.62 -21.18 20.90
CA TRP A 338 -2.22 -20.22 19.97
C TRP A 338 -2.05 -20.71 18.55
N TRP A 339 -3.16 -20.88 17.84
CA TRP A 339 -3.15 -21.30 16.44
C TRP A 339 -3.70 -20.20 15.55
N LEU A 340 -3.00 -19.94 14.44
CA LEU A 340 -3.56 -19.24 13.29
C LEU A 340 -4.22 -20.29 12.38
N VAL A 341 -5.54 -20.17 12.21
CA VAL A 341 -6.36 -21.11 11.44
C VAL A 341 -6.83 -20.41 10.17
N SER A 342 -6.41 -20.93 9.02
CA SER A 342 -6.92 -20.53 7.70
C SER A 342 -7.79 -21.66 7.15
N GLY A 343 -9.08 -21.40 6.97
CA GLY A 343 -10.02 -22.41 6.50
C GLY A 343 -10.68 -22.04 5.18
N ALA A 344 -10.85 -23.02 4.30
CA ALA A 344 -11.48 -22.87 3.00
C ALA A 344 -12.46 -24.02 2.71
N PRO A 345 -13.52 -23.79 1.91
CA PRO A 345 -14.40 -24.84 1.42
C PRO A 345 -13.65 -25.82 0.50
N ARG A 346 -14.02 -27.10 0.54
CA ARG A 346 -13.52 -28.14 -0.36
C ARG A 346 -14.63 -28.54 -1.32
N TYR A 347 -14.32 -28.58 -2.61
CA TYR A 347 -15.27 -28.90 -3.69
C TYR A 347 -14.94 -30.25 -4.33
N ASP A 348 -15.97 -30.94 -4.82
CA ASP A 348 -15.79 -32.07 -5.74
C ASP A 348 -15.66 -31.61 -7.21
N ASP A 349 -15.45 -32.56 -8.12
CA ASP A 349 -15.35 -32.32 -9.57
C ASP A 349 -16.62 -31.70 -10.19
N SER A 350 -17.76 -31.76 -9.48
CA SER A 350 -19.02 -31.15 -9.90
C SER A 350 -19.21 -29.72 -9.39
N GLY A 351 -18.26 -29.21 -8.60
CA GLY A 351 -18.32 -27.90 -7.97
C GLY A 351 -19.21 -27.83 -6.74
N GLN A 352 -19.61 -28.98 -6.17
CA GLN A 352 -20.38 -29.03 -4.92
C GLN A 352 -19.46 -29.07 -3.72
N ILE A 353 -19.86 -28.40 -2.63
CA ILE A 353 -19.11 -28.41 -1.37
C ILE A 353 -19.22 -29.79 -0.72
N VAL A 354 -18.08 -30.45 -0.54
CA VAL A 354 -17.96 -31.78 0.10
C VAL A 354 -17.31 -31.71 1.49
N GLY A 355 -17.07 -30.49 1.99
CA GLY A 355 -16.51 -30.24 3.31
C GLY A 355 -15.62 -29.01 3.34
N SER A 356 -14.63 -29.00 4.23
CA SER A 356 -13.69 -27.88 4.35
C SER A 356 -12.27 -28.36 4.66
N ILE A 357 -11.28 -27.54 4.30
CA ILE A 357 -9.87 -27.76 4.61
C ILE A 357 -9.39 -26.64 5.55
N GLY A 358 -8.64 -27.00 6.58
CA GLY A 358 -8.08 -26.10 7.57
C GLY A 358 -6.56 -26.23 7.63
N ILE A 359 -5.86 -25.11 7.47
CA ILE A 359 -4.43 -24.97 7.64
C ILE A 359 -4.18 -24.28 8.98
N HIS A 360 -3.35 -24.88 9.83
CA HIS A 360 -3.08 -24.47 11.19
C HIS A 360 -1.60 -24.19 11.36
N LEU A 361 -1.27 -23.03 11.90
CA LEU A 361 0.09 -22.65 12.27
C LEU A 361 0.13 -22.40 13.78
N ASP A 362 1.05 -23.06 14.48
CA ASP A 362 1.31 -22.78 15.89
C ASP A 362 2.09 -21.46 16.00
N ILE A 363 1.46 -20.45 16.61
CA ILE A 363 2.01 -19.11 16.83
C ILE A 363 2.21 -18.84 18.34
N THR A 364 2.27 -19.88 19.17
CA THR A 364 2.38 -19.75 20.64
C THR A 364 3.62 -18.95 21.04
N ASP A 365 4.80 -19.28 20.52
CA ASP A 365 6.05 -18.57 20.84
C ASP A 365 6.00 -17.10 20.40
N GLN A 366 5.38 -16.85 19.24
CA GLN A 366 5.20 -15.49 18.72
C GLN A 366 4.29 -14.68 19.65
N LYS A 367 3.17 -15.26 20.11
CA LYS A 367 2.24 -14.62 21.04
C LYS A 367 2.88 -14.37 22.40
N GLU A 368 3.64 -15.31 22.94
CA GLU A 368 4.38 -15.08 24.18
C GLU A 368 5.37 -13.92 24.08
N LEU A 369 6.07 -13.82 22.95
CA LEU A 369 7.00 -12.73 22.71
C LEU A 369 6.26 -11.39 22.56
N GLU A 370 5.13 -11.38 21.85
CA GLU A 370 4.26 -10.22 21.70
C GLU A 370 3.77 -9.70 23.06
N PHE A 371 3.29 -10.59 23.93
CA PHE A 371 2.87 -10.23 25.29
C PHE A 371 4.04 -9.70 26.13
N LYS A 372 5.20 -10.38 26.11
CA LYS A 372 6.40 -9.92 26.84
C LYS A 372 6.86 -8.53 26.38
N LEU A 373 6.82 -8.26 25.08
CA LEU A 373 7.17 -6.95 24.52
C LEU A 373 6.17 -5.87 24.93
N ASN A 374 4.87 -6.18 24.91
CA ASN A 374 3.83 -5.25 25.32
C ASN A 374 3.96 -4.88 26.81
N ASP A 375 4.18 -5.88 27.68
CA ASP A 375 4.39 -5.67 29.12
C ASP A 375 5.64 -4.82 29.39
N ALA A 376 6.74 -5.08 28.69
CA ALA A 376 7.96 -4.30 28.81
C ALA A 376 7.76 -2.85 28.33
N SER A 377 7.01 -2.65 27.25
CA SER A 377 6.66 -1.32 26.73
C SER A 377 5.79 -0.54 27.71
N GLU A 378 4.78 -1.19 28.30
CA GLU A 378 3.92 -0.57 29.30
C GLU A 378 4.71 -0.18 30.55
N ALA A 379 5.57 -1.07 31.06
CA ALA A 379 6.43 -0.78 32.22
C ALA A 379 7.38 0.40 31.96
N ALA A 380 8.00 0.45 30.77
CA ALA A 380 8.83 1.57 30.36
C ALA A 380 8.04 2.88 30.27
N GLY A 381 6.82 2.82 29.71
CA GLY A 381 5.92 3.98 29.62
C GLY A 381 5.48 4.51 30.98
N GLN A 382 5.21 3.63 31.95
CA GLN A 382 4.85 4.03 33.32
C GLN A 382 6.04 4.69 34.05
N SER A 383 7.24 4.13 33.92
CA SER A 383 8.47 4.70 34.50
C SER A 383 8.75 6.11 33.95
N ALA A 384 8.64 6.29 32.63
CA ALA A 384 8.82 7.60 32.00
C ALA A 384 7.81 8.63 32.51
N ARG A 385 6.52 8.28 32.60
CA ARG A 385 5.48 9.18 33.13
C ARG A 385 5.70 9.53 34.60
N ALA A 386 6.17 8.58 35.41
CA ALA A 386 6.47 8.82 36.82
C ALA A 386 7.65 9.79 36.98
N GLN A 387 8.70 9.64 36.17
CA GLN A 387 9.86 10.54 36.17
C GLN A 387 9.46 11.98 35.77
N GLU A 388 8.62 12.15 34.76
CA GLU A 388 8.10 13.45 34.35
C GLU A 388 7.25 14.12 35.42
N ALA A 389 6.31 13.37 36.02
CA ALA A 389 5.45 13.88 37.09
C ALA A 389 6.30 14.31 38.29
N PHE A 390 7.32 13.54 38.63
CA PHE A 390 8.27 13.88 39.69
C PHE A 390 8.99 15.21 39.40
N LEU A 391 9.52 15.39 38.19
CA LEU A 391 10.26 16.60 37.81
C LEU A 391 9.36 17.85 37.73
N ALA A 392 8.14 17.70 37.21
CA ALA A 392 7.16 18.78 37.19
C ALA A 392 6.78 19.24 38.61
N ASN A 393 6.49 18.29 39.50
CA ASN A 393 6.16 18.57 40.90
C ASN A 393 7.35 19.19 41.63
N MET A 394 8.56 18.67 41.45
CA MET A 394 9.77 19.23 42.05
C MET A 394 10.03 20.66 41.61
N SER A 395 9.83 20.99 40.33
CA SER A 395 9.96 22.39 39.88
C SER A 395 8.94 23.30 40.58
N HIS A 396 7.69 22.86 40.71
CA HIS A 396 6.66 23.64 41.39
C HIS A 396 6.97 23.86 42.89
N GLU A 397 7.42 22.80 43.57
CA GLU A 397 7.82 22.82 44.98
C GLU A 397 9.05 23.71 45.24
N ILE A 398 9.97 23.83 44.29
CA ILE A 398 11.13 24.72 44.42
C ILE A 398 10.78 26.16 44.01
N ARG A 399 9.93 26.35 42.99
CA ARG A 399 9.53 27.67 42.49
C ARG A 399 8.75 28.48 43.53
N THR A 400 7.85 27.83 44.27
CA THR A 400 6.98 28.48 45.26
C THR A 400 7.76 29.24 46.35
N PRO A 401 8.69 28.61 47.11
CA PRO A 401 9.49 29.33 48.10
C PRO A 401 10.43 30.36 47.46
N LEU A 402 10.93 30.08 46.25
CA LEU A 402 11.84 30.98 45.55
C LEU A 402 11.16 32.30 45.13
N ASN A 403 9.93 32.21 44.64
CA ASN A 403 9.11 33.37 44.31
C ASN A 403 8.76 34.20 45.57
N ALA A 404 8.54 33.56 46.72
CA ALA A 404 8.35 34.28 47.98
C ALA A 404 9.61 35.06 48.39
N ILE A 405 10.80 34.45 48.26
CA ILE A 405 12.10 35.12 48.49
C ILE A 405 12.28 36.32 47.56
N MET A 406 12.00 36.17 46.25
CA MET A 406 12.04 37.28 45.29
C MET A 406 11.07 38.40 45.65
N GLY A 407 9.82 38.05 46.01
CA GLY A 407 8.79 38.99 46.39
C GLY A 407 9.22 39.82 47.59
N MET A 408 9.71 39.18 48.65
CA MET A 408 10.22 39.86 49.86
C MET A 408 11.44 40.72 49.55
N SER A 409 12.36 40.23 48.72
CA SER A 409 13.56 40.98 48.31
C SER A 409 13.19 42.25 47.54
N ARG A 410 12.27 42.17 46.56
CA ARG A 410 11.76 43.33 45.82
C ARG A 410 11.02 44.34 46.70
N GLN A 411 10.32 43.88 47.74
CA GLN A 411 9.67 44.79 48.70
C GLN A 411 10.69 45.52 49.58
N LEU A 412 11.73 44.81 50.03
CA LEU A 412 12.82 45.43 50.77
C LEU A 412 13.58 46.46 49.90
N GLU A 413 13.73 46.21 48.61
CA GLU A 413 14.36 47.14 47.65
C GLU A 413 13.64 48.49 47.53
N LYS A 414 12.32 48.51 47.78
CA LYS A 414 11.50 49.73 47.80
C LYS A 414 11.63 50.54 49.10
N SER A 415 12.29 49.99 50.12
CA SER A 415 12.52 50.67 51.41
C SER A 415 13.82 51.48 51.40
N SER A 416 14.04 52.31 52.43
CA SER A 416 15.32 53.01 52.61
C SER A 416 16.40 52.04 53.10
N LEU A 417 17.26 51.58 52.20
CA LEU A 417 18.35 50.62 52.47
C LEU A 417 19.72 51.30 52.57
N ASP A 418 20.57 50.82 53.47
CA ASP A 418 22.00 51.15 53.49
C ASP A 418 22.80 50.35 52.43
N ASP A 419 24.06 50.75 52.18
CA ASP A 419 24.90 50.12 51.13
C ASP A 419 25.16 48.63 51.38
N LYS A 420 25.27 48.20 52.65
CA LYS A 420 25.48 46.79 52.99
C LYS A 420 24.20 45.97 52.79
N GLN A 421 23.05 46.51 53.18
CA GLN A 421 21.74 45.92 52.97
C GLN A 421 21.45 45.78 51.47
N ARG A 422 21.74 46.81 50.67
CA ARG A 422 21.63 46.77 49.21
C ARG A 422 22.54 45.71 48.59
N PHE A 423 23.77 45.58 49.08
CA PHE A 423 24.70 44.52 48.64
C PHE A 423 24.17 43.11 48.94
N PHE A 424 23.68 42.86 50.17
CA PHE A 424 23.10 41.55 50.52
C PHE A 424 21.86 41.23 49.69
N LEU A 425 21.01 42.22 49.48
CA LEU A 425 19.77 42.07 48.72
C LEU A 425 20.04 41.80 47.23
N ASN A 426 21.00 42.50 46.62
CA ASN A 426 21.48 42.21 45.27
C ASN A 426 22.06 40.79 45.17
N THR A 427 22.79 40.33 46.20
CA THR A 427 23.35 38.97 46.23
C THR A 427 22.24 37.92 46.30
N ILE A 428 21.21 38.15 47.13
CA ILE A 428 20.04 37.26 47.25
C ILE A 428 19.28 37.19 45.91
N ASN A 429 19.02 38.34 45.28
CA ASN A 429 18.36 38.39 43.97
C ASN A 429 19.16 37.63 42.91
N THR A 430 20.46 37.88 42.83
CA THR A 430 21.35 37.20 41.86
C THR A 430 21.35 35.68 42.07
N ALA A 431 21.43 35.22 43.32
CA ALA A 431 21.40 33.78 43.63
C ALA A 431 20.04 33.15 43.31
N THR A 432 18.97 33.91 43.52
CA THR A 432 17.59 33.46 43.26
C THR A 432 17.31 33.36 41.76
N ASP A 433 17.70 34.36 40.97
CA ASP A 433 17.59 34.36 39.51
C ASP A 433 18.41 33.22 38.91
N HIS A 434 19.61 32.96 39.44
CA HIS A 434 20.43 31.83 39.00
C HIS A 434 19.74 30.49 39.25
N LEU A 435 19.15 30.29 40.43
CA LEU A 435 18.44 29.06 40.76
C LEU A 435 17.22 28.83 39.86
N LEU A 436 16.49 29.88 39.50
CA LEU A 436 15.39 29.80 38.53
C LEU A 436 15.86 29.32 37.15
N ILE A 437 16.99 29.85 36.68
CA ILE A 437 17.61 29.39 35.41
C ILE A 437 17.94 27.90 35.50
N VAL A 438 18.56 27.44 36.59
CA VAL A 438 18.92 26.02 36.76
C VAL A 438 17.69 25.11 36.73
N ILE A 439 16.62 25.50 37.42
CA ILE A 439 15.38 24.72 37.47
C ILE A 439 14.74 24.65 36.08
N ASN A 440 14.70 25.78 35.37
CA ASN A 440 14.15 25.84 34.03
C ASN A 440 14.98 25.01 33.05
N ASP A 441 16.31 25.04 33.15
CA ASP A 441 17.22 24.22 32.34
C ASP A 441 16.97 22.71 32.56
N ILE A 442 16.81 22.27 33.82
CA ILE A 442 16.51 20.87 34.14
C ILE A 442 15.16 20.46 33.58
N LEU A 443 14.14 21.32 33.70
CA LEU A 443 12.82 21.06 33.13
C LEU A 443 12.83 21.00 31.60
N ASP A 444 13.55 21.91 30.94
CA ASP A 444 13.66 21.93 29.48
C ASP A 444 14.34 20.64 28.99
N ILE A 445 15.44 20.19 29.60
CA ILE A 445 16.06 18.89 29.28
C ILE A 445 15.07 17.74 29.41
N SER A 446 14.35 17.71 30.52
CA SER A 446 13.40 16.63 30.82
C SER A 446 12.26 16.57 29.79
N LYS A 447 11.77 17.74 29.35
CA LYS A 447 10.75 17.84 28.30
C LYS A 447 11.27 17.44 26.93
N ILE A 448 12.53 17.78 26.62
CA ILE A 448 13.17 17.40 25.35
C ILE A 448 13.36 15.89 25.27
N GLU A 449 13.88 15.25 26.33
CA GLU A 449 14.10 13.80 26.36
C GLU A 449 12.81 12.99 26.24
N ALA A 450 11.71 13.54 26.77
CA ALA A 450 10.39 12.94 26.62
C ALA A 450 9.72 13.20 25.26
N GLY A 451 10.34 13.99 24.37
CA GLY A 451 9.74 14.40 23.09
C GLY A 451 8.51 15.29 23.24
N LYS A 452 8.36 15.97 24.39
CA LYS A 452 7.18 16.81 24.71
C LYS A 452 7.41 18.30 24.51
N LEU A 453 8.63 18.72 24.18
CA LEU A 453 8.91 20.11 23.86
C LEU A 453 8.41 20.41 22.45
N ASN A 454 7.31 21.16 22.36
CA ASN A 454 6.78 21.65 21.09
C ASN A 454 7.36 23.04 20.83
N LEU A 455 7.98 23.22 19.67
CA LEU A 455 8.38 24.54 19.19
C LEU A 455 7.16 25.33 18.73
N GLU A 456 7.17 26.63 19.02
CA GLU A 456 6.21 27.53 18.41
C GLU A 456 6.53 27.73 16.92
N HIS A 457 5.48 27.95 16.13
CA HIS A 457 5.61 28.25 14.71
C HIS A 457 4.83 29.54 14.43
N ILE A 458 5.49 30.66 14.70
CA ILE A 458 4.92 32.01 14.56
C ILE A 458 5.81 32.87 13.68
N GLY A 459 5.24 33.87 13.01
CA GLY A 459 6.02 34.86 12.28
C GLY A 459 6.82 35.73 13.23
N PHE A 460 8.11 35.92 12.96
CA PHE A 460 8.97 36.78 13.76
C PHE A 460 9.98 37.51 12.88
N ASN A 461 10.48 38.63 13.40
CA ASN A 461 11.55 39.38 12.78
C ASN A 461 12.88 39.00 13.44
N LEU A 462 13.75 38.31 12.68
CA LEU A 462 15.04 37.83 13.20
C LEU A 462 15.97 38.97 13.64
N GLU A 463 15.98 40.07 12.89
CA GLU A 463 16.79 41.24 13.23
C GLU A 463 16.38 41.81 14.60
N ALA A 464 15.09 41.85 14.92
CA ALA A 464 14.59 42.28 16.21
C ALA A 464 15.02 41.34 17.35
N VAL A 465 15.03 40.03 17.10
CA VAL A 465 15.49 39.01 18.07
C VAL A 465 16.98 39.18 18.36
N ILE A 466 17.82 39.26 17.33
CA ILE A 466 19.28 39.44 17.49
C ILE A 466 19.59 40.78 18.16
N LYS A 467 18.98 41.88 17.71
CA LYS A 467 19.16 43.20 18.36
C LYS A 467 18.67 43.22 19.79
N HIS A 468 17.65 42.44 20.13
CA HIS A 468 17.21 42.29 21.52
C HIS A 468 18.27 41.57 22.35
N ALA A 469 18.78 40.43 21.89
CA ALA A 469 19.86 39.71 22.56
C ALA A 469 21.10 40.60 22.77
N CYS A 470 21.51 41.37 21.76
CA CYS A 470 22.61 42.33 21.88
C CYS A 470 22.34 43.40 22.94
N ARG A 471 21.14 44.02 22.94
CA ARG A 471 20.77 45.04 23.95
C ARG A 471 20.81 44.50 25.37
N VAL A 472 20.37 43.26 25.58
CA VAL A 472 20.40 42.60 26.90
C VAL A 472 21.83 42.35 27.36
N MET A 473 22.73 41.99 26.44
CA MET A 473 24.12 41.63 26.78
C MET A 473 25.09 42.83 26.79
N GLN A 474 24.73 43.96 26.19
CA GLN A 474 25.57 45.15 26.08
C GLN A 474 26.10 45.66 27.44
N PRO A 475 25.29 45.84 28.49
CA PRO A 475 25.79 46.33 29.78
C PRO A 475 26.86 45.42 30.38
N ARG A 476 26.71 44.09 30.24
CA ARG A 476 27.68 43.10 30.74
C ARG A 476 28.99 43.13 29.95
N ALA A 477 28.94 43.42 28.65
CA ALA A 477 30.12 43.61 27.84
C ALA A 477 30.85 44.91 28.22
N ASP A 478 30.10 46.00 28.39
CA ASP A 478 30.63 47.32 28.77
C ASP A 478 31.28 47.31 30.16
N GLU A 479 30.68 46.62 31.14
CA GLU A 479 31.25 46.42 32.49
C GLU A 479 32.63 45.73 32.45
N LYS A 480 32.85 44.85 31.47
CA LYS A 480 34.15 44.19 31.23
C LYS A 480 35.05 44.95 30.25
N GLY A 481 34.57 46.03 29.63
CA GLY A 481 35.29 46.77 28.59
C GLY A 481 35.46 45.99 27.28
N LEU A 482 34.57 45.05 26.97
CA LEU A 482 34.57 44.28 25.72
C LEU A 482 33.75 45.00 24.64
N GLN A 483 34.15 44.92 23.36
CA GLN A 483 33.28 45.41 22.28
C GLN A 483 32.31 44.30 21.84
N LEU A 484 31.02 44.63 21.80
CA LEU A 484 29.99 43.75 21.25
C LEU A 484 29.63 44.20 19.83
N LYS A 485 29.89 43.35 18.83
CA LYS A 485 29.63 43.62 17.41
C LYS A 485 28.43 42.79 16.92
N CYS A 486 27.57 43.40 16.12
CA CYS A 486 26.38 42.75 15.55
C CYS A 486 26.28 43.08 14.05
N GLU A 487 26.26 42.04 13.21
CA GLU A 487 26.12 42.16 11.76
C GLU A 487 25.02 41.22 11.26
N ILE A 488 24.13 41.72 10.40
CA ILE A 488 22.98 40.97 9.89
C ILE A 488 22.89 41.24 8.39
N ASP A 489 22.83 40.17 7.60
CA ASP A 489 22.70 40.24 6.15
C ASP A 489 21.32 40.80 5.75
N VAL A 490 21.33 41.80 4.87
CA VAL A 490 20.14 42.50 4.36
C VAL A 490 19.28 41.59 3.45
N SER A 491 19.85 40.47 2.99
CA SER A 491 19.20 39.50 2.10
C SER A 491 18.24 38.56 2.84
N ILE A 492 18.22 38.59 4.17
CA ILE A 492 17.33 37.77 5.00
C ILE A 492 15.90 38.32 4.92
N ALA A 493 14.92 37.41 4.81
CA ALA A 493 13.52 37.79 4.75
C ALA A 493 13.08 38.57 6.01
N PRO A 494 12.24 39.61 5.88
CA PRO A 494 11.82 40.45 7.00
C PRO A 494 10.95 39.72 8.03
N VAL A 495 10.32 38.61 7.62
CA VAL A 495 9.53 37.72 8.47
C VAL A 495 9.94 36.28 8.20
N LEU A 496 10.28 35.56 9.26
CA LEU A 496 10.56 34.12 9.26
C LEU A 496 9.54 33.44 10.17
N LEU A 497 9.23 32.18 9.90
CA LEU A 497 8.37 31.36 10.76
C LEU A 497 9.23 30.45 11.64
N GLY A 498 8.93 30.42 12.94
CA GLY A 498 9.62 29.59 13.91
C GLY A 498 9.36 30.03 15.35
N ASP A 499 10.26 29.65 16.26
CA ASP A 499 10.16 29.97 17.68
C ASP A 499 11.20 31.06 18.07
N PRO A 500 10.81 32.34 18.11
CA PRO A 500 11.72 33.42 18.45
C PRO A 500 12.21 33.35 19.91
N HIS A 501 11.44 32.75 20.82
CA HIS A 501 11.82 32.66 22.23
C HIS A 501 12.94 31.64 22.43
N ARG A 502 12.81 30.45 21.84
CA ARG A 502 13.84 29.42 21.89
C ARG A 502 15.10 29.81 21.15
N LEU A 503 14.96 30.49 20.00
CA LEU A 503 16.12 31.08 19.33
C LEU A 503 16.82 32.11 20.23
N ASN A 504 16.07 33.04 20.85
CA ASN A 504 16.64 34.01 21.78
C ASN A 504 17.34 33.35 22.97
N GLN A 505 16.79 32.26 23.51
CA GLN A 505 17.42 31.46 24.58
C GLN A 505 18.77 30.91 24.15
N VAL A 506 18.87 30.34 22.94
CA VAL A 506 20.14 29.86 22.37
C VAL A 506 21.13 31.03 22.25
N LEU A 507 20.71 32.16 21.65
CA LEU A 507 21.59 33.32 21.44
C LEU A 507 22.11 33.91 22.75
N LEU A 508 21.24 34.14 23.73
CA LEU A 508 21.63 34.66 25.04
C LEU A 508 22.63 33.74 25.74
N ASN A 509 22.43 32.43 25.67
CA ASN A 509 23.36 31.47 26.26
C ASN A 509 24.74 31.50 25.59
N LEU A 510 24.80 31.49 24.26
CA LEU A 510 26.06 31.55 23.51
C LEU A 510 26.79 32.89 23.75
N MET A 511 26.09 34.02 23.65
CA MET A 511 26.67 35.35 23.87
C MET A 511 27.12 35.55 25.32
N SER A 512 26.35 35.03 26.29
CA SER A 512 26.75 35.05 27.69
C SER A 512 28.02 34.24 27.92
N ASN A 513 28.19 33.09 27.27
CA ASN A 513 29.44 32.33 27.35
C ASN A 513 30.60 33.11 26.70
N GLY A 514 30.41 33.71 25.53
CA GLY A 514 31.43 34.55 24.89
C GLY A 514 31.92 35.70 25.79
N ILE A 515 30.99 36.44 26.41
CA ILE A 515 31.33 37.54 27.33
C ILE A 515 31.95 37.01 28.62
N LYS A 516 31.47 35.87 29.14
CA LYS A 516 31.96 35.26 30.38
C LYS A 516 33.42 34.85 30.27
N PHE A 517 33.81 34.23 29.15
CA PHE A 517 35.14 33.63 28.93
C PHE A 517 36.12 34.54 28.18
N THR A 518 35.70 35.76 27.84
CA THR A 518 36.58 36.80 27.31
C THR A 518 36.90 37.82 28.40
N GLU A 519 38.21 38.07 28.64
CA GLU A 519 38.67 39.10 29.58
C GLU A 519 38.95 40.42 28.88
N THR A 520 39.57 40.37 27.69
CA THR A 520 39.83 41.53 26.83
C THR A 520 39.59 41.16 25.37
N GLY A 521 39.13 42.12 24.56
CA GLY A 521 38.83 41.92 23.14
C GLY A 521 37.34 42.08 22.83
N ASP A 522 36.84 41.27 21.90
CA ASP A 522 35.53 41.48 21.30
C ASP A 522 34.69 40.20 21.30
N VAL A 523 33.37 40.37 21.34
CA VAL A 523 32.37 39.34 21.07
C VAL A 523 31.55 39.80 19.88
N GLU A 524 31.36 38.93 18.90
CA GLU A 524 30.72 39.24 17.63
C GLU A 524 29.58 38.25 17.38
N ILE A 525 28.42 38.77 16.96
CA ILE A 525 27.33 37.97 16.39
C ILE A 525 27.10 38.38 14.94
N ARG A 526 27.12 37.40 14.03
CA ARG A 526 26.85 37.59 12.60
C ARG A 526 25.74 36.66 12.16
N CYS A 527 24.82 37.16 11.34
CA CYS A 527 23.80 36.34 10.71
C CYS A 527 23.86 36.50 9.19
N LEU A 528 24.16 35.41 8.49
CA LEU A 528 24.40 35.38 7.04
C LEU A 528 23.39 34.44 6.37
N LEU A 529 22.91 34.82 5.18
CA LEU A 529 22.11 33.92 4.35
C LEU A 529 23.03 32.93 3.65
N LYS A 530 22.91 31.64 3.97
CA LYS A 530 23.71 30.58 3.34
C LYS A 530 23.08 30.08 2.04
N GLU A 531 21.79 29.77 2.10
CA GLU A 531 21.04 29.20 0.98
C GLU A 531 19.60 29.71 1.01
N GLN A 532 19.06 30.01 -0.18
CA GLN A 532 17.66 30.37 -0.34
C GLN A 532 16.97 29.38 -1.27
N ARG A 533 15.86 28.80 -0.78
CA ARG A 533 14.96 27.91 -1.51
C ARG A 533 13.55 28.53 -1.54
N PRO A 534 12.66 28.08 -2.44
CA PRO A 534 11.27 28.54 -2.44
C PRO A 534 10.61 28.31 -1.07
N GLY A 535 10.26 29.40 -0.37
CA GLY A 535 9.61 29.36 0.94
C GLY A 535 10.52 29.08 2.15
N ILE A 536 11.83 28.84 1.96
CA ILE A 536 12.77 28.49 3.04
C ILE A 536 14.10 29.23 2.85
N GLN A 537 14.64 29.81 3.93
CA GLN A 537 15.99 30.35 4.00
C GLN A 537 16.81 29.59 5.04
N VAL A 538 18.00 29.14 4.64
CA VAL A 538 18.98 28.53 5.55
C VAL A 538 19.95 29.61 5.99
N LEU A 539 20.02 29.84 7.30
CA LEU A 539 20.80 30.91 7.90
C LEU A 539 21.99 30.36 8.67
N ASP A 540 23.13 31.02 8.53
CA ASP A 540 24.32 30.80 9.34
C ASP A 540 24.41 31.92 10.39
N ILE A 541 24.10 31.57 11.65
CA ILE A 541 24.26 32.46 12.81
C ILE A 541 25.56 32.12 13.52
N ILE A 542 26.51 33.05 13.49
CA ILE A 542 27.87 32.88 14.01
C ILE A 542 28.02 33.71 15.27
N VAL A 543 28.37 33.08 16.38
CA VAL A 543 28.79 33.76 17.62
C VAL A 543 30.27 33.51 17.81
N LYS A 544 31.08 34.57 17.82
CA LYS A 544 32.53 34.50 17.93
C LYS A 544 33.02 35.32 19.11
N ASP A 545 33.93 34.77 19.88
CA ASP A 545 34.65 35.47 20.94
C ASP A 545 36.17 35.36 20.75
N THR A 546 36.91 36.31 21.33
CA THR A 546 38.37 36.31 21.39
C THR A 546 38.90 35.84 22.76
N GLY A 547 38.12 35.03 23.48
CA GLY A 547 38.41 34.61 24.83
C GLY A 547 39.46 33.52 24.95
N ILE A 548 39.43 32.81 26.08
CA ILE A 548 40.43 31.80 26.43
C ILE A 548 40.43 30.56 25.51
N GLY A 549 39.38 30.34 24.72
CA GLY A 549 39.19 29.12 23.93
C GLY A 549 39.13 27.84 24.79
N MET A 550 39.05 26.68 24.15
CA MET A 550 38.91 25.37 24.79
C MET A 550 40.00 24.39 24.34
N ASP A 551 40.36 23.43 25.20
CA ASP A 551 41.18 22.28 24.82
C ASP A 551 40.39 21.27 23.97
N GLN A 552 41.09 20.51 23.12
CA GLN A 552 40.47 19.52 22.22
C GLN A 552 39.73 18.40 22.96
N GLU A 553 40.20 18.01 24.15
CA GLU A 553 39.53 17.02 24.99
C GLU A 553 38.20 17.53 25.54
N PHE A 554 38.14 18.82 25.94
CA PHE A 554 36.90 19.44 26.40
C PHE A 554 35.93 19.72 25.25
N LEU A 555 36.43 20.14 24.09
CA LEU A 555 35.62 20.38 22.89
C LEU A 555 34.83 19.13 22.47
N ALA A 556 35.41 17.94 22.58
CA ALA A 556 34.74 16.67 22.28
C ALA A 556 33.53 16.41 23.19
N ASN A 557 33.59 16.87 24.44
CA ASN A 557 32.57 16.63 25.47
C ASN A 557 31.73 17.88 25.79
N LEU A 558 31.86 18.96 25.00
CA LEU A 558 31.22 20.27 25.27
C LEU A 558 29.69 20.19 25.39
N PHE A 559 29.09 19.28 24.63
CA PHE A 559 27.64 19.09 24.59
C PHE A 559 27.14 17.99 25.53
N GLU A 560 28.02 17.31 26.25
CA GLU A 560 27.61 16.37 27.29
C GLU A 560 27.03 17.10 28.50
N LYS A 561 26.07 16.47 29.17
CA LYS A 561 25.36 17.08 30.30
C LYS A 561 26.29 17.21 31.51
N PHE A 562 26.23 18.36 32.18
CA PHE A 562 26.97 18.66 33.41
C PHE A 562 28.50 18.75 33.25
N THR A 563 28.99 18.84 32.02
CA THR A 563 30.43 18.91 31.72
C THR A 563 30.95 20.35 31.85
N GLN A 564 32.11 20.53 32.52
CA GLN A 564 32.78 21.83 32.73
C GLN A 564 34.30 21.66 32.68
N GLU A 565 35.01 22.58 32.02
CA GLU A 565 36.44 22.46 31.71
C GLU A 565 37.35 22.55 32.94
N ASP A 566 37.01 23.35 33.96
CA ASP A 566 37.86 23.52 35.15
C ASP A 566 37.05 23.72 36.45
N ARG A 567 37.33 22.92 37.49
CA ARG A 567 36.67 23.02 38.82
C ARG A 567 37.00 24.31 39.57
N THR A 568 38.11 24.97 39.24
CA THR A 568 38.52 26.29 39.79
C THR A 568 37.73 27.44 39.15
N THR A 569 37.46 27.35 37.84
CA THR A 569 36.65 28.31 37.06
C THR A 569 35.16 28.21 37.42
N ALA A 570 34.69 27.01 37.80
CA ALA A 570 33.33 26.77 38.30
C ALA A 570 32.99 27.60 39.55
N ARG A 571 33.96 27.84 40.45
CA ARG A 571 33.77 28.69 41.65
C ARG A 571 33.74 30.18 41.35
N LYS A 572 34.40 30.62 40.27
CA LYS A 572 34.51 32.04 39.91
C LYS A 572 33.34 32.52 39.06
N TYR A 573 32.70 31.63 38.29
CA TYR A 573 31.68 32.02 37.31
C TYR A 573 30.41 31.14 37.23
N GLY A 574 30.16 30.24 38.19
CA GLY A 574 28.85 29.59 38.46
C GLY A 574 28.01 29.18 37.24
N GLY A 575 28.38 28.08 36.56
CA GLY A 575 27.58 27.48 35.47
C GLY A 575 26.91 26.18 35.88
N THR A 576 25.79 25.81 35.25
CA THR A 576 25.10 24.52 35.43
C THR A 576 25.73 23.38 34.62
N GLY A 577 26.48 23.72 33.56
CA GLY A 577 26.96 22.74 32.57
C GLY A 577 25.84 22.16 31.69
N LEU A 578 24.64 22.74 31.74
CA LEU A 578 23.48 22.27 30.96
C LEU A 578 23.24 23.12 29.71
N GLY A 579 23.57 24.41 29.75
CA GLY A 579 23.24 25.36 28.68
C GLY A 579 23.68 24.91 27.29
N MET A 580 24.92 24.43 27.10
CA MET A 580 25.37 24.01 25.76
C MET A 580 24.62 22.79 25.24
N SER A 581 24.31 21.81 26.10
CA SER A 581 23.50 20.65 25.73
C SER A 581 22.07 21.06 25.33
N ILE A 582 21.46 22.02 26.04
CA ILE A 582 20.14 22.57 25.72
C ILE A 582 20.19 23.34 24.40
N SER A 583 21.19 24.20 24.21
CA SER A 583 21.35 24.94 22.96
C SER A 583 21.44 24.02 21.75
N ARG A 584 22.20 22.92 21.86
CA ARG A 584 22.29 21.91 20.79
C ARG A 584 20.95 21.26 20.52
N GLN A 585 20.26 20.79 21.56
CA GLN A 585 18.97 20.13 21.41
C GLN A 585 17.90 21.06 20.83
N LEU A 586 17.85 22.34 21.25
CA LEU A 586 16.92 23.32 20.69
C LEU A 586 17.20 23.59 19.21
N VAL A 587 18.48 23.68 18.82
CA VAL A 587 18.89 23.84 17.41
C VAL A 587 18.50 22.62 16.58
N GLU A 588 18.72 21.41 17.10
CA GLU A 588 18.31 20.16 16.45
C GLU A 588 16.78 20.08 16.30
N LEU A 589 16.00 20.50 17.32
CA LEU A 589 14.53 20.62 17.23
C LEU A 589 14.08 21.64 16.17
N MET A 590 14.83 22.72 15.98
CA MET A 590 14.64 23.69 14.89
C MET A 590 15.14 23.17 13.53
N SER A 591 15.42 21.87 13.40
CA SER A 591 15.98 21.23 12.21
C SER A 591 17.32 21.81 11.75
N GLY A 592 18.06 22.39 12.69
CA GLY A 592 19.38 22.99 12.46
C GLY A 592 20.53 22.13 12.98
N GLN A 593 21.75 22.64 12.78
CA GLN A 593 23.00 22.04 13.25
C GLN A 593 23.86 23.08 13.96
N ILE A 594 24.56 22.67 15.02
CA ILE A 594 25.55 23.48 15.73
C ILE A 594 26.96 22.91 15.49
N THR A 595 27.89 23.79 15.13
CA THR A 595 29.32 23.47 14.95
C THR A 595 30.15 24.42 15.81
N VAL A 596 31.17 23.90 16.46
CA VAL A 596 32.06 24.69 17.34
C VAL A 596 33.49 24.51 16.91
N GLU A 597 34.17 25.62 16.68
CA GLU A 597 35.60 25.71 16.42
C GLU A 597 36.22 26.53 17.55
N SER A 598 37.12 25.91 18.33
CA SER A 598 37.80 26.59 19.42
C SER A 598 39.24 26.15 19.49
N THR A 599 40.13 27.11 19.75
CA THR A 599 41.54 26.85 20.00
C THR A 599 41.95 27.59 21.27
N LYS A 600 42.53 26.89 22.24
CA LYS A 600 42.99 27.51 23.48
C LYS A 600 43.90 28.71 23.23
N GLY A 601 43.57 29.83 23.86
CA GLY A 601 44.23 31.14 23.74
C GLY A 601 43.83 31.97 22.51
N SER A 602 42.97 31.47 21.62
CA SER A 602 42.56 32.16 20.37
C SER A 602 41.07 32.46 20.27
N GLY A 603 40.28 32.09 21.28
CA GLY A 603 38.83 32.27 21.32
C GLY A 603 38.02 31.10 20.74
N THR A 604 36.70 31.28 20.70
CA THR A 604 35.74 30.29 20.21
C THR A 604 34.84 30.88 19.12
N THR A 605 34.55 30.08 18.10
CA THR A 605 33.54 30.37 17.07
C THR A 605 32.48 29.28 17.09
N ILE A 606 31.22 29.67 17.27
CA ILE A 606 30.07 28.77 17.26
C ILE A 606 29.20 29.15 16.06
N LEU A 607 28.96 28.17 15.19
CA LEU A 607 28.13 28.32 14.00
C LEU A 607 26.82 27.54 14.19
N LEU A 608 25.70 28.23 14.05
CA LEU A 608 24.36 27.65 13.99
C LEU A 608 23.88 27.71 12.55
N ASN A 609 23.59 26.55 11.97
CA ASN A 609 22.97 26.43 10.66
C ASN A 609 21.50 26.08 10.87
N ILE A 610 20.56 27.01 10.62
CA ILE A 610 19.13 26.79 10.90
C ILE A 610 18.28 27.10 9.66
N PRO A 611 17.44 26.16 9.19
CA PRO A 611 16.45 26.42 8.16
C PRO A 611 15.21 27.10 8.77
N PHE A 612 14.81 28.24 8.21
CA PHE A 612 13.55 28.92 8.55
C PHE A 612 12.64 29.01 7.33
N GLU A 613 11.34 28.82 7.53
CA GLU A 613 10.35 29.15 6.51
C GLU A 613 10.19 30.67 6.40
N THR A 614 9.99 31.19 5.20
CA THR A 614 9.74 32.63 4.99
C THR A 614 8.27 32.94 5.17
N GLY A 615 7.95 33.91 6.03
CA GLY A 615 6.58 34.36 6.29
C GLY A 615 6.22 35.66 5.58
N VAL A 616 4.97 36.10 5.75
CA VAL A 616 4.46 37.41 5.33
C VAL A 616 4.23 38.32 6.54
N PRO A 617 4.15 39.65 6.37
CA PRO A 617 3.89 40.58 7.49
C PRO A 617 2.64 40.27 8.32
N ALA A 618 1.64 39.59 7.73
CA ALA A 618 0.44 39.16 8.44
C ALA A 618 0.70 38.01 9.44
N ASP A 619 1.82 37.28 9.30
CA ASP A 619 2.19 36.20 10.22
C ASP A 619 2.87 36.71 11.50
N LEU A 620 3.29 37.99 11.52
CA LEU A 620 3.81 38.62 12.73
C LEU A 620 2.69 38.70 13.79
N PRO A 621 2.94 38.28 15.04
CA PRO A 621 1.93 38.36 16.09
C PRO A 621 1.48 39.81 16.28
N GLU A 622 0.17 40.07 16.21
CA GLU A 622 -0.42 41.35 16.57
C GLU A 622 -0.07 41.68 18.02
N LYS A 623 0.94 42.51 18.24
CA LYS A 623 1.14 43.14 19.54
C LYS A 623 0.04 44.17 19.76
N ARG A 624 -1.10 43.73 20.29
CA ARG A 624 -2.05 44.63 20.94
C ARG A 624 -1.43 45.10 22.24
N HIS A 625 -0.61 46.15 22.17
CA HIS A 625 -0.28 46.94 23.34
C HIS A 625 -1.55 47.71 23.74
N SER A 626 -2.44 47.08 24.51
CA SER A 626 -3.43 47.84 25.28
C SER A 626 -2.67 48.51 26.43
N VAL A 627 -2.39 49.80 26.28
CA VAL A 627 -2.00 50.62 27.45
C VAL A 627 -3.19 50.57 28.40
N ALA A 628 -3.04 49.89 29.54
CA ALA A 628 -4.11 49.74 30.52
C ALA A 628 -4.60 51.13 30.96
N ASP A 629 -5.85 51.48 30.64
CA ASP A 629 -6.46 52.69 31.20
C ASP A 629 -6.82 52.41 32.65
N THR A 630 -5.86 52.61 33.55
CA THR A 630 -5.98 52.33 34.99
C THR A 630 -7.07 53.14 35.67
N ARG A 631 -7.68 54.13 34.99
CA ARG A 631 -8.87 54.85 35.49
C ARG A 631 -10.10 53.96 35.58
N LEU A 632 -10.20 52.94 34.71
CA LEU A 632 -11.33 51.99 34.68
C LEU A 632 -11.37 51.07 35.91
N LEU A 633 -10.26 50.97 36.64
CA LEU A 633 -10.10 50.10 37.81
C LEU A 633 -10.67 50.71 39.10
N LYS A 634 -10.69 52.05 39.19
CA LYS A 634 -11.05 52.75 40.43
C LYS A 634 -12.52 52.52 40.78
N GLY A 635 -12.77 51.95 41.96
CA GLY A 635 -14.11 51.67 42.50
C GLY A 635 -14.79 50.41 41.96
N ARG A 636 -14.07 49.57 41.19
CA ARG A 636 -14.60 48.28 40.70
C ARG A 636 -14.51 47.22 41.78
N ASN A 637 -15.55 46.39 41.88
CA ASN A 637 -15.62 45.27 42.80
C ASN A 637 -15.11 44.00 42.10
N VAL A 638 -13.92 43.54 42.46
CA VAL A 638 -13.30 42.34 41.87
C VAL A 638 -13.28 41.21 42.90
N LEU A 639 -13.69 40.02 42.48
CA LEU A 639 -13.56 38.81 43.30
C LEU A 639 -12.26 38.09 42.94
N LEU A 640 -11.34 37.98 43.88
CA LEU A 640 -10.11 37.21 43.75
C LEU A 640 -10.29 35.83 44.39
N VAL A 641 -10.13 34.77 43.61
CA VAL A 641 -10.26 33.38 44.04
C VAL A 641 -8.90 32.70 43.88
N GLU A 642 -8.23 32.48 45.01
CA GLU A 642 -6.86 31.95 45.07
C GLU A 642 -6.65 31.30 46.43
N ASP A 643 -6.17 30.05 46.45
CA ASP A 643 -5.97 29.30 47.69
C ASP A 643 -4.68 29.73 48.43
N ASN A 644 -3.66 30.13 47.69
CA ASN A 644 -2.38 30.58 48.23
C ASN A 644 -2.45 32.02 48.77
N GLU A 645 -2.23 32.16 50.08
CA GLU A 645 -2.25 33.43 50.80
C GLU A 645 -1.25 34.47 50.27
N MET A 646 -0.07 34.05 49.82
CA MET A 646 0.94 34.95 49.27
C MET A 646 0.53 35.48 47.90
N ASN A 647 -0.05 34.64 47.04
CA ASN A 647 -0.55 35.07 45.74
C ASN A 647 -1.72 36.04 45.90
N ARG A 648 -2.62 35.78 46.86
CA ARG A 648 -3.67 36.74 47.24
C ARG A 648 -3.09 38.07 47.65
N LEU A 649 -2.14 38.07 48.57
CA LEU A 649 -1.52 39.29 49.07
C LEU A 649 -0.87 40.12 47.95
N VAL A 650 -0.19 39.48 46.98
CA VAL A 650 0.43 40.17 45.84
C VAL A 650 -0.63 40.83 44.95
N VAL A 651 -1.66 40.09 44.54
CA VAL A 651 -2.73 40.63 43.67
C VAL A 651 -3.52 41.72 44.40
N THR A 652 -3.82 41.51 45.69
CA THR A 652 -4.49 42.50 46.53
C THR A 652 -3.68 43.79 46.62
N THR A 653 -2.39 43.70 46.91
CA THR A 653 -1.50 44.87 46.97
C THR A 653 -1.44 45.63 45.64
N ILE A 654 -1.37 44.90 44.52
CA ILE A 654 -1.36 45.52 43.18
C ILE A 654 -2.68 46.26 42.95
N LEU A 655 -3.83 45.58 43.03
CA LEU A 655 -5.11 46.14 42.61
C LEU A 655 -5.67 47.21 43.57
N GLU A 656 -5.44 47.08 44.87
CA GLU A 656 -5.82 48.11 45.84
C GLU A 656 -5.05 49.42 45.60
N SER A 657 -3.79 49.35 45.15
CA SER A 657 -3.00 50.55 44.80
C SER A 657 -3.59 51.35 43.63
N TYR A 658 -4.44 50.71 42.80
CA TYR A 658 -5.22 51.34 41.72
C TYR A 658 -6.68 51.62 42.10
N GLY A 659 -7.07 51.43 43.37
CA GLY A 659 -8.38 51.77 43.90
C GLY A 659 -9.48 50.75 43.59
N VAL A 660 -9.13 49.50 43.28
CA VAL A 660 -10.07 48.37 43.16
C VAL A 660 -10.53 47.95 44.55
N VAL A 661 -11.82 47.61 44.69
CA VAL A 661 -12.36 46.99 45.90
C VAL A 661 -12.35 45.48 45.71
N LEU A 662 -11.52 44.78 46.47
CA LEU A 662 -11.35 43.34 46.36
C LEU A 662 -12.16 42.59 47.41
N ALA A 663 -12.79 41.50 47.00
CA ALA A 663 -13.21 40.44 47.89
C ALA A 663 -12.39 39.19 47.61
N GLU A 664 -11.97 38.50 48.66
CA GLU A 664 -11.16 37.28 48.54
C GLU A 664 -12.00 36.02 48.77
N ALA A 665 -11.72 34.97 48.02
CA ALA A 665 -12.22 33.61 48.22
C ALA A 665 -11.06 32.61 48.11
N VAL A 666 -11.12 31.52 48.88
CA VAL A 666 -10.00 30.56 48.99
C VAL A 666 -10.19 29.27 48.18
N ASN A 667 -11.36 29.09 47.55
CA ASN A 667 -11.64 27.97 46.66
C ASN A 667 -12.86 28.27 45.76
N GLY A 668 -13.11 27.40 44.79
CA GLY A 668 -14.22 27.57 43.83
C GLY A 668 -15.62 27.55 44.46
N ALA A 669 -15.83 26.84 45.57
CA ALA A 669 -17.13 26.77 46.24
C ALA A 669 -17.47 28.08 46.97
N ASP A 670 -16.50 28.65 47.70
CA ASP A 670 -16.61 29.97 48.33
C ASP A 670 -16.85 31.07 47.29
N ALA A 671 -16.19 30.98 46.13
CA ALA A 671 -16.42 31.90 45.01
C ALA A 671 -17.88 31.85 44.50
N VAL A 672 -18.42 30.65 44.28
CA VAL A 672 -19.81 30.44 43.84
C VAL A 672 -20.79 31.00 44.88
N ASP A 673 -20.56 30.76 46.17
CA ASP A 673 -21.45 31.25 47.23
C ASP A 673 -21.41 32.78 47.38
N ARG A 674 -20.25 33.40 47.21
CA ARG A 674 -20.13 34.88 47.21
C ARG A 674 -20.81 35.52 46.01
N LEU A 675 -20.70 34.90 44.83
CA LEU A 675 -21.39 35.37 43.61
C LEU A 675 -22.93 35.26 43.72
N LYS A 676 -23.46 34.40 44.59
CA LYS A 676 -24.90 34.37 44.92
C LYS A 676 -25.32 35.50 45.85
N GLN A 677 -24.41 35.95 46.73
CA GLN A 677 -24.73 36.93 47.77
C GLN A 677 -24.62 38.37 47.29
N GLN A 678 -23.63 38.68 46.44
CA GLN A 678 -23.42 40.04 45.94
C GLN A 678 -22.87 40.06 44.51
N PRO A 679 -23.18 41.12 43.72
CA PRO A 679 -22.63 41.28 42.38
C PRO A 679 -21.18 41.76 42.41
N PHE A 680 -20.39 41.30 41.44
CA PHE A 680 -19.02 41.74 41.18
C PHE A 680 -18.91 42.22 39.72
N ASP A 681 -17.90 43.05 39.44
CA ASP A 681 -17.60 43.53 38.09
C ASP A 681 -16.72 42.54 37.31
N LEU A 682 -15.86 41.79 38.00
CA LEU A 682 -14.93 40.82 37.40
C LEU A 682 -14.50 39.77 38.44
N VAL A 683 -14.16 38.57 37.97
CA VAL A 683 -13.59 37.50 38.80
C VAL A 683 -12.19 37.14 38.29
N LEU A 684 -11.21 37.16 39.19
CA LEU A 684 -9.90 36.55 38.99
C LEU A 684 -9.95 35.16 39.62
N MET A 685 -9.85 34.11 38.80
CA MET A 685 -10.12 32.74 39.22
C MET A 685 -8.89 31.86 39.01
N ASP A 686 -8.28 31.36 40.07
CA ASP A 686 -7.28 30.32 39.97
C ASP A 686 -7.88 29.02 39.39
N VAL A 687 -7.16 28.37 38.50
CA VAL A 687 -7.62 27.16 37.81
C VAL A 687 -7.54 25.95 38.73
N GLN A 688 -6.46 25.84 39.51
CA GLN A 688 -6.17 24.69 40.36
C GLN A 688 -6.24 25.07 41.84
N MET A 689 -7.34 24.68 42.49
CA MET A 689 -7.55 24.92 43.92
C MET A 689 -8.18 23.68 44.58
N PRO A 690 -7.97 23.46 45.90
CA PRO A 690 -8.62 22.41 46.66
C PRO A 690 -10.14 22.63 46.78
N VAL A 691 -10.87 21.58 47.13
CA VAL A 691 -12.34 21.52 47.29
C VAL A 691 -13.11 21.62 45.96
N MET A 692 -12.90 22.68 45.19
CA MET A 692 -13.53 22.88 43.88
C MET A 692 -12.58 23.67 42.98
N SER A 693 -12.30 23.11 41.80
CA SER A 693 -11.42 23.75 40.81
C SER A 693 -12.06 24.97 40.16
N GLY A 694 -11.25 25.89 39.64
CA GLY A 694 -11.75 27.08 38.93
C GLY A 694 -12.57 26.75 37.69
N LEU A 695 -12.26 25.64 37.01
CA LEU A 695 -13.03 25.17 35.84
C LEU A 695 -14.42 24.66 36.24
N GLU A 696 -14.52 23.92 37.34
CA GLU A 696 -15.82 23.46 37.88
C GLU A 696 -16.65 24.64 38.37
N ALA A 697 -16.03 25.55 39.13
CA ALA A 697 -16.67 26.78 39.60
C ALA A 697 -17.20 27.61 38.42
N THR A 698 -16.40 27.77 37.35
CA THR A 698 -16.82 28.51 36.15
C THR A 698 -18.02 27.85 35.46
N ARG A 699 -18.05 26.52 35.35
CA ARG A 699 -19.21 25.80 34.79
C ARG A 699 -20.47 26.02 35.62
N ILE A 700 -20.36 26.02 36.94
CA ILE A 700 -21.49 26.31 37.84
C ILE A 700 -21.95 27.78 37.66
N ILE A 701 -21.01 28.73 37.60
CA ILE A 701 -21.32 30.15 37.40
C ILE A 701 -22.06 30.39 36.07
N ARG A 702 -21.63 29.71 34.99
CA ARG A 702 -22.23 29.87 33.64
C ARG A 702 -23.54 29.11 33.49
N ASN A 703 -23.63 27.86 33.97
CA ASN A 703 -24.78 26.99 33.69
C ASN A 703 -25.88 27.09 34.75
N GLU A 704 -25.50 27.13 36.03
CA GLU A 704 -26.45 27.14 37.15
C GLU A 704 -26.83 28.56 37.56
N LEU A 705 -25.84 29.42 37.83
CA LEU A 705 -26.08 30.81 38.22
C LEU A 705 -26.43 31.72 37.04
N LYS A 706 -26.12 31.28 35.81
CA LYS A 706 -26.34 32.02 34.55
C LYS A 706 -25.78 33.45 34.57
N LEU A 707 -24.65 33.65 35.26
CA LEU A 707 -23.96 34.94 35.32
C LEU A 707 -23.00 35.07 34.13
N ASN A 708 -23.07 36.21 33.44
CA ASN A 708 -22.14 36.58 32.35
C ASN A 708 -21.00 37.48 32.82
N ILE A 709 -20.69 37.47 34.12
CA ILE A 709 -19.57 38.23 34.68
C ILE A 709 -18.26 37.81 34.00
N PRO A 710 -17.37 38.76 33.63
CA PRO A 710 -16.05 38.43 33.12
C PRO A 710 -15.25 37.61 34.13
N ILE A 711 -14.71 36.47 33.70
CA ILE A 711 -13.83 35.61 34.51
C ILE A 711 -12.47 35.52 33.82
N ILE A 712 -11.40 35.97 34.48
CA ILE A 712 -10.02 35.83 34.03
C ILE A 712 -9.38 34.69 34.81
N ALA A 713 -8.85 33.70 34.08
CA ALA A 713 -8.16 32.56 34.66
C ALA A 713 -6.76 32.99 35.17
N LEU A 714 -6.39 32.58 36.38
CA LEU A 714 -5.02 32.64 36.88
C LEU A 714 -4.43 31.24 36.74
N THR A 715 -3.46 31.05 35.86
CA THR A 715 -2.90 29.71 35.54
C THR A 715 -1.39 29.66 35.76
N ALA A 716 -0.86 28.50 36.17
CA ALA A 716 0.57 28.29 36.35
C ALA A 716 1.36 28.14 35.03
N ASN A 717 0.69 27.93 33.89
CA ASN A 717 1.32 27.72 32.58
C ASN A 717 0.44 28.26 31.43
N ALA A 718 0.93 29.24 30.68
CA ALA A 718 0.30 29.73 29.44
C ALA A 718 0.46 28.78 28.24
N ILE A 719 0.43 27.46 28.45
CA ILE A 719 0.57 26.47 27.37
C ILE A 719 -0.75 26.38 26.58
N LYS A 720 -0.66 26.28 25.24
CA LYS A 720 -1.76 26.27 24.24
C LYS A 720 -2.95 25.33 24.54
N GLY A 721 -2.84 24.35 25.45
CA GLY A 721 -3.93 23.45 25.85
C GLY A 721 -4.68 23.88 27.12
N GLU A 722 -4.05 24.62 28.03
CA GLU A 722 -4.66 25.03 29.30
C GLU A 722 -5.56 26.25 29.11
N SER A 723 -5.11 27.21 28.30
CA SER A 723 -5.91 28.37 27.88
C SER A 723 -7.18 27.96 27.13
N GLN A 724 -7.09 26.99 26.22
CA GLN A 724 -8.25 26.43 25.51
C GLN A 724 -9.26 25.78 26.46
N ARG A 725 -8.79 25.05 27.49
CA ARG A 725 -9.66 24.45 28.50
C ARG A 725 -10.37 25.50 29.35
N CYS A 726 -9.69 26.59 29.70
CA CYS A 726 -10.26 27.71 30.44
C CYS A 726 -11.36 28.41 29.63
N LEU A 727 -11.07 28.74 28.36
CA LEU A 727 -12.04 29.36 27.46
C LEU A 727 -13.23 28.43 27.19
N ALA A 728 -13.00 27.14 26.97
CA ALA A 728 -14.06 26.16 26.76
C ALA A 728 -14.95 25.94 27.99
N ALA A 729 -14.41 26.15 29.20
CA ALA A 729 -15.19 26.14 30.44
C ALA A 729 -16.06 27.40 30.62
N GLY A 730 -15.83 28.46 29.82
CA GLY A 730 -16.59 29.70 29.84
C GLY A 730 -15.87 30.89 30.49
N MET A 731 -14.56 30.79 30.72
CA MET A 731 -13.73 31.94 31.12
C MET A 731 -13.49 32.87 29.93
N ASN A 732 -13.24 34.15 30.20
CA ASN A 732 -13.13 35.21 29.20
C ASN A 732 -11.69 35.52 28.79
N ASP A 733 -10.73 35.28 29.69
CA ASP A 733 -9.31 35.51 29.46
C ASP A 733 -8.46 34.68 30.43
N PHE A 734 -7.13 34.79 30.31
CA PHE A 734 -6.19 34.17 31.24
C PHE A 734 -4.95 35.06 31.47
N VAL A 735 -4.31 34.88 32.62
CA VAL A 735 -3.02 35.49 33.03
C VAL A 735 -2.16 34.39 33.64
N SER A 736 -0.89 34.32 33.25
CA SER A 736 0.05 33.35 33.83
C SER A 736 0.63 33.83 35.17
N LYS A 737 0.84 32.86 36.08
CA LYS A 737 1.61 33.02 37.31
C LYS A 737 3.09 32.71 37.02
N PRO A 738 4.05 33.53 37.46
CA PRO A 738 3.92 34.72 38.30
C PRO A 738 3.36 35.93 37.54
N PHE A 739 2.54 36.73 38.22
CA PHE A 739 1.84 37.87 37.62
C PHE A 739 2.81 39.00 37.28
N GLU A 740 2.84 39.43 36.02
CA GLU A 740 3.40 40.72 35.64
C GLU A 740 2.34 41.81 35.83
N GLU A 741 2.69 42.88 36.54
CA GLU A 741 1.75 43.96 36.89
C GLU A 741 1.09 44.58 35.64
N GLU A 742 1.86 44.82 34.58
CA GLU A 742 1.35 45.37 33.32
C GLU A 742 0.39 44.41 32.61
N GLU A 743 0.68 43.11 32.59
CA GLU A 743 -0.16 42.09 31.95
C GLU A 743 -1.49 41.94 32.68
N LEU A 744 -1.45 41.83 34.01
CA LEU A 744 -2.64 41.69 34.85
C LEU A 744 -3.57 42.89 34.70
N LEU A 745 -3.04 44.11 34.77
CA LEU A 745 -3.82 45.34 34.62
C LEU A 745 -4.38 45.49 33.20
N GLY A 746 -3.60 45.14 32.18
CA GLY A 746 -4.04 45.16 30.78
C GLY A 746 -5.24 44.26 30.54
N LYS A 747 -5.19 43.03 31.05
CA LYS A 747 -6.28 42.05 30.92
C LYS A 747 -7.54 42.44 31.67
N ILE A 748 -7.40 42.96 32.89
CA ILE A 748 -8.55 43.42 33.69
C ILE A 748 -9.22 44.61 33.00
N THR A 749 -8.44 45.60 32.56
CA THR A 749 -8.99 46.80 31.89
C THR A 749 -9.68 46.45 30.57
N GLU A 750 -9.11 45.55 29.76
CA GLU A 750 -9.74 45.07 28.52
C GLU A 750 -11.10 44.40 28.77
N GLN A 751 -11.20 43.54 29.78
CA GLN A 751 -12.44 42.82 30.07
C GLN A 751 -13.50 43.71 30.72
N LEU A 752 -13.10 44.67 31.56
CA LEU A 752 -14.01 45.66 32.13
C LEU A 752 -14.56 46.62 31.06
N ASP A 753 -13.74 46.98 30.06
CA ASP A 753 -14.17 47.85 28.95
C ASP A 753 -15.15 47.11 28.01
N ARG A 754 -14.89 45.83 27.72
CA ARG A 754 -15.81 44.97 26.96
C ARG A 754 -17.12 44.69 27.71
N GLY A 755 -17.07 44.56 29.04
CA GLY A 755 -18.24 44.34 29.89
C GLY A 755 -19.26 45.48 29.89
N ASN A 756 -18.81 46.72 29.66
CA ASN A 756 -19.69 47.89 29.55
C ASN A 756 -20.64 47.85 28.34
N ASN A 757 -20.37 47.01 27.32
CA ASN A 757 -21.20 46.85 26.13
C ASN A 757 -22.27 45.73 26.22
N PHE A 758 -22.20 44.84 27.22
CA PHE A 758 -23.12 43.69 27.33
C PHE A 758 -24.31 43.90 28.29
N GLY A 759 -24.43 45.10 28.89
CA GLY A 759 -25.42 45.42 29.92
C GLY A 759 -26.64 46.26 29.49
N LYS A 760 -26.92 46.47 28.20
CA LYS A 760 -28.08 47.27 27.76
C LYS A 760 -29.01 46.53 26.78
N ASN A 761 -30.10 45.99 27.33
CA ASN A 761 -31.47 45.90 26.79
C ASN A 761 -32.31 45.28 27.94
N VAL A 762 -33.40 45.84 28.46
CA VAL A 762 -34.58 46.42 27.81
C VAL A 762 -35.27 47.39 28.78
N TYR A 763 -35.43 48.65 28.40
CA TYR A 763 -36.65 49.44 28.63
C TYR A 763 -36.79 50.45 27.50
N HIS A 764 -37.89 50.35 26.75
CA HIS A 764 -38.31 51.39 25.82
C HIS A 764 -38.74 52.64 26.59
N SER A 765 -38.08 53.77 26.33
CA SER A 765 -38.76 55.07 26.25
C SER A 765 -37.88 56.10 25.54
N ASN A 766 -38.37 56.53 24.39
CA ASN A 766 -38.20 57.83 23.72
C ASN A 766 -37.07 58.75 24.18
N GLY A 767 -36.18 59.03 23.22
CA GLY A 767 -35.84 60.41 22.82
C GLY A 767 -35.16 61.28 23.85
N ARG A 768 -33.82 61.32 23.79
CA ARG A 768 -33.02 62.56 23.70
C ARG A 768 -31.58 62.19 23.33
N GLN A 769 -31.10 62.79 22.25
CA GLN A 769 -29.67 62.98 22.05
C GLN A 769 -29.18 63.89 23.18
N GLU A 770 -28.31 63.37 24.04
CA GLU A 770 -27.33 64.20 24.74
C GLU A 770 -25.96 63.68 24.36
N THR A 771 -25.25 64.52 23.61
CA THR A 771 -23.83 64.43 23.33
C THR A 771 -23.06 64.53 24.64
N SER A 772 -22.52 63.41 25.13
CA SER A 772 -21.44 63.46 26.11
C SER A 772 -20.14 63.66 25.34
N GLU A 773 -19.67 64.91 25.25
CA GLU A 773 -18.35 65.24 24.72
C GLU A 773 -17.27 64.45 25.48
N LEU A 774 -16.35 63.83 24.73
CA LEU A 774 -15.13 63.24 25.28
C LEU A 774 -14.35 64.32 26.05
N PRO A 775 -13.78 64.02 27.23
CA PRO A 775 -12.98 65.00 27.97
C PRO A 775 -11.79 65.44 27.12
N LEU A 776 -11.68 66.75 26.84
CA LEU A 776 -10.67 67.30 25.94
C LEU A 776 -9.23 67.20 26.47
N PHE A 777 -9.03 66.91 27.77
CA PHE A 777 -7.73 66.86 28.43
C PHE A 777 -7.74 65.93 29.65
N SER A 778 -6.55 65.54 30.15
CA SER A 778 -6.36 64.74 31.36
C SER A 778 -5.20 65.25 32.22
N LEU A 779 -5.44 65.43 33.53
CA LEU A 779 -4.42 65.90 34.47
C LEU A 779 -3.63 64.76 35.15
N ALA A 780 -3.94 63.50 34.84
CA ALA A 780 -3.39 62.33 35.54
C ALA A 780 -1.85 62.29 35.54
N LYS A 781 -1.23 62.72 34.43
CA LYS A 781 0.23 62.75 34.30
C LYS A 781 0.86 63.86 35.14
N ILE A 782 0.22 65.02 35.25
CA ILE A 782 0.65 66.12 36.13
C ILE A 782 0.47 65.74 37.61
N GLU A 783 -0.64 65.10 37.95
CA GLU A 783 -0.89 64.61 39.32
C GLU A 783 0.13 63.54 39.74
N LYS A 784 0.54 62.68 38.81
CA LYS A 784 1.61 61.67 39.02
C LYS A 784 2.98 62.33 39.16
N ILE A 785 3.32 63.33 38.35
CA ILE A 785 4.59 64.07 38.47
C ILE A 785 4.65 64.87 39.78
N GLY A 786 3.51 65.42 40.22
CA GLY A 786 3.38 66.13 41.49
C GLY A 786 3.31 65.24 42.73
N ASN A 787 3.33 63.91 42.59
CA ASN A 787 3.14 62.95 43.69
C ASN A 787 1.94 63.29 44.60
N GLY A 788 0.84 63.79 44.01
CA GLY A 788 -0.37 64.18 44.78
C GLY A 788 -0.37 65.59 45.38
N ASP A 789 0.64 66.44 45.11
CA ASP A 789 0.64 67.85 45.54
C ASP A 789 -0.35 68.70 44.73
N SER A 790 -1.46 69.07 45.39
CA SER A 790 -2.50 69.92 44.80
C SER A 790 -2.05 71.35 44.47
N SER A 791 -1.01 71.86 45.15
CA SER A 791 -0.46 73.20 44.90
C SER A 791 0.40 73.25 43.63
N PHE A 792 1.16 72.17 43.36
CA PHE A 792 1.91 71.97 42.12
C PHE A 792 0.98 71.87 40.90
N THR A 793 -0.09 71.08 41.01
CA THR A 793 -1.08 70.91 39.93
C THR A 793 -1.77 72.23 39.58
N LYS A 794 -2.20 73.01 40.58
CA LYS A 794 -2.77 74.36 40.37
C LYS A 794 -1.76 75.32 39.73
N LYS A 795 -0.48 75.24 40.10
CA LYS A 795 0.58 76.08 39.52
C LYS A 795 0.80 75.76 38.04
N ILE A 796 0.81 74.48 37.65
CA ILE A 796 0.95 74.06 36.25
C ILE A 796 -0.27 74.45 35.41
N ILE A 797 -1.49 74.31 35.95
CA ILE A 797 -2.72 74.78 35.29
C ILE A 797 -2.69 76.29 35.06
N ASN A 798 -2.33 77.08 36.08
CA ASN A 798 -2.21 78.53 35.93
C ASN A 798 -1.14 78.93 34.91
N LEU A 799 -0.01 78.21 34.87
CA LEU A 799 1.05 78.44 33.90
C LEU A 799 0.57 78.13 32.47
N PHE A 800 -0.23 77.08 32.28
CA PHE A 800 -0.88 76.75 31.02
C PHE A 800 -1.86 77.85 30.58
N LEU A 801 -2.75 78.29 31.47
CA LEU A 801 -3.73 79.35 31.17
C LEU A 801 -3.07 80.69 30.78
N GLN A 802 -1.89 80.99 31.34
CA GLN A 802 -1.13 82.20 31.00
C GLN A 802 -0.30 82.06 29.72
N MET A 803 0.33 80.91 29.48
CA MET A 803 1.31 80.75 28.39
C MET A 803 0.68 80.37 27.05
N MET A 804 -0.40 79.60 27.04
CA MET A 804 -0.97 79.07 25.79
C MET A 804 -1.56 80.15 24.89
N PRO A 805 -2.39 81.11 25.36
CA PRO A 805 -2.94 82.15 24.49
C PRO A 805 -1.86 83.01 23.83
N ALA A 806 -0.82 83.39 24.58
CA ALA A 806 0.30 84.18 24.06
C ALA A 806 1.13 83.42 23.01
N SER A 807 1.31 82.11 23.21
CA SER A 807 2.06 81.25 22.27
C SER A 807 1.28 81.01 20.97
N VAL A 808 -0.05 80.87 21.05
CA VAL A 808 -0.93 80.76 19.86
C VAL A 808 -0.95 82.07 19.08
N ALA A 809 -1.11 83.22 19.73
CA ALA A 809 -1.05 84.53 19.08
C ALA A 809 0.29 84.76 18.36
N THR A 810 1.41 84.38 19.00
CA THR A 810 2.74 84.45 18.38
C THR A 810 2.83 83.56 17.12
N MET A 811 2.25 82.36 17.14
CA MET A 811 2.20 81.48 15.97
C MET A 811 1.32 82.05 14.85
N GLN A 812 0.21 82.71 15.17
CA GLN A 812 -0.66 83.37 14.18
C GLN A 812 0.07 84.55 13.50
N ASP A 813 0.75 85.39 14.26
CA ASP A 813 1.55 86.52 13.73
C ASP A 813 2.73 86.03 12.89
N ALA A 814 3.40 84.95 13.33
CA ALA A 814 4.47 84.32 12.56
C ALA A 814 3.94 83.71 11.25
N ALA A 815 2.78 83.07 11.27
CA ALA A 815 2.16 82.48 10.08
C ALA A 815 1.65 83.55 9.09
N THR A 816 1.23 84.74 9.57
CA THR A 816 0.83 85.86 8.71
C THR A 816 2.02 86.60 8.09
N THR A 817 3.19 86.55 8.71
CA THR A 817 4.43 87.14 8.18
C THR A 817 5.29 86.13 7.39
N GLY A 818 4.88 84.85 7.35
CA GLY A 818 5.58 83.78 6.64
C GLY A 818 6.83 83.25 7.37
N ASN A 819 6.97 83.53 8.67
CA ASN A 819 8.10 83.10 9.49
C ASN A 819 7.87 81.69 10.05
N TRP A 820 8.06 80.68 9.20
CA TRP A 820 7.82 79.26 9.55
C TRP A 820 8.76 78.73 10.63
N GLU A 821 9.98 79.26 10.71
CA GLU A 821 10.92 78.90 11.77
C GLU A 821 10.39 79.27 13.16
N LEU A 822 9.77 80.45 13.27
CA LEU A 822 9.16 80.89 14.52
C LEU A 822 7.91 80.07 14.88
N VAL A 823 7.13 79.62 13.89
CA VAL A 823 6.01 78.68 14.11
C VAL A 823 6.53 77.34 14.66
N ARG A 824 7.55 76.74 14.02
CA ARG A 824 8.15 75.47 14.47
C ARG A 824 8.71 75.58 15.89
N LYS A 825 9.47 76.64 16.18
CA LYS A 825 10.04 76.89 17.52
C LYS A 825 8.95 77.04 18.58
N THR A 826 7.86 77.73 18.25
CA THR A 826 6.77 77.95 19.21
C THR A 826 5.95 76.67 19.41
N ALA A 827 5.72 75.88 18.36
CA ALA A 827 5.07 74.56 18.44
C ALA A 827 5.88 73.57 19.30
N HIS A 828 7.19 73.48 19.06
CA HIS A 828 8.12 72.66 19.86
C HIS A 828 8.09 73.06 21.34
N LYS A 829 7.99 74.36 21.64
CA LYS A 829 7.96 74.87 23.02
C LYS A 829 6.69 74.49 23.78
N ILE A 830 5.54 74.45 23.12
CA ILE A 830 4.25 74.16 23.80
C ILE A 830 3.88 72.67 23.80
N LYS A 831 4.47 71.87 22.90
CA LYS A 831 4.23 70.43 22.77
C LYS A 831 4.38 69.66 24.11
N PRO A 832 5.43 69.84 24.93
CA PRO A 832 5.55 69.15 26.21
C PRO A 832 4.42 69.46 27.20
N THR A 833 3.80 70.64 27.08
CA THR A 833 2.69 71.05 27.95
C THR A 833 1.38 70.42 27.48
N ILE A 834 1.16 70.37 26.15
CA ILE A 834 0.02 69.68 25.53
C ILE A 834 0.07 68.17 25.83
N GLU A 835 1.26 67.56 25.80
CA GLU A 835 1.50 66.14 26.10
C GLU A 835 1.52 65.80 27.60
N SER A 836 1.73 66.79 28.48
CA SER A 836 1.64 66.57 29.93
C SER A 836 0.20 66.73 30.44
N MET A 837 -0.63 67.51 29.75
CA MET A 837 -2.06 67.66 30.00
C MET A 837 -2.93 66.70 29.16
N ASP A 838 -2.31 65.78 28.41
CA ASP A 838 -2.97 64.76 27.60
C ASP A 838 -4.11 65.33 26.72
N ILE A 839 -3.87 66.46 26.03
CA ILE A 839 -4.83 67.05 25.10
C ILE A 839 -4.75 66.31 23.76
N PHE A 840 -5.24 65.06 23.73
CA PHE A 840 -4.99 64.10 22.65
C PHE A 840 -5.37 64.61 21.26
N SER A 841 -6.45 65.41 21.15
CA SER A 841 -6.92 65.96 19.87
C SER A 841 -5.92 66.92 19.23
N LEU A 842 -4.93 67.42 19.98
CA LEU A 842 -3.90 68.34 19.49
C LEU A 842 -2.57 67.68 19.13
N PHE A 843 -2.38 66.39 19.37
CA PHE A 843 -1.10 65.72 19.06
C PHE A 843 -0.81 65.72 17.55
N PRO A 844 -1.75 65.40 16.65
CA PRO A 844 -1.49 65.48 15.21
C PRO A 844 -1.25 66.92 14.74
N VAL A 845 -1.98 67.87 15.33
CA VAL A 845 -1.91 69.31 15.00
C VAL A 845 -0.55 69.88 15.38
N ILE A 846 -0.06 69.61 16.59
CA ILE A 846 1.21 70.15 17.07
C ILE A 846 2.40 69.49 16.36
N GLN A 847 2.30 68.19 16.03
CA GLN A 847 3.33 67.48 15.27
C GLN A 847 3.45 68.03 13.84
N ALA A 848 2.30 68.33 13.20
CA ALA A 848 2.27 68.97 11.88
C ALA A 848 2.88 70.38 11.90
N LEU A 849 2.62 71.17 12.94
CA LEU A 849 3.19 72.53 13.09
C LEU A 849 4.69 72.53 13.46
N GLU A 850 5.20 71.47 14.10
CA GLU A 850 6.62 71.31 14.43
C GLU A 850 7.46 70.89 13.21
N HIS A 851 6.89 70.11 12.30
CA HIS A 851 7.59 69.52 11.14
C HIS A 851 7.23 70.18 9.81
N ILE A 852 6.84 71.46 9.83
CA ILE A 852 6.55 72.28 8.64
C ILE A 852 7.79 72.26 7.70
N PRO A 853 7.75 71.64 6.50
CA PRO A 853 8.90 71.65 5.56
C PRO A 853 9.24 73.07 5.06
N GLU A 854 10.51 73.29 4.67
CA GLU A 854 11.01 74.63 4.29
C GLU A 854 10.51 75.13 2.93
N GLU A 855 10.04 74.24 2.05
CA GLU A 855 9.63 74.60 0.70
C GLU A 855 8.14 74.30 0.46
N ASN A 856 7.41 75.38 0.12
CA ASN A 856 6.11 75.40 -0.56
C ASN A 856 4.92 74.71 0.16
N ILE A 857 4.56 75.20 1.34
CA ILE A 857 3.30 74.82 2.01
C ILE A 857 2.23 75.86 1.72
N ALA A 858 1.01 75.40 1.46
CA ALA A 858 -0.17 76.25 1.43
C ALA A 858 -0.32 76.96 2.78
N ARG A 859 -0.01 78.27 2.83
CA ARG A 859 -0.14 79.12 4.02
C ARG A 859 -1.51 79.00 4.70
N GLU A 860 -2.55 78.75 3.92
CA GLU A 860 -3.91 78.48 4.41
C GLU A 860 -4.01 77.22 5.28
N GLN A 861 -3.24 76.18 4.98
CA GLN A 861 -3.25 74.93 5.74
C GLN A 861 -2.59 75.10 7.12
N VAL A 862 -1.46 75.82 7.20
CA VAL A 862 -0.81 76.13 8.49
C VAL A 862 -1.69 77.03 9.35
N ILE A 863 -2.33 78.04 8.75
CA ILE A 863 -3.27 78.91 9.47
C ILE A 863 -4.50 78.12 9.95
N SER A 864 -5.02 77.18 9.15
CA SER A 864 -6.10 76.28 9.55
C SER A 864 -5.71 75.41 10.75
N GLU A 865 -4.51 74.82 10.76
CA GLU A 865 -4.03 74.01 11.89
C GLU A 865 -3.81 74.85 13.15
N ILE A 866 -3.31 76.09 13.02
CA ILE A 866 -3.19 77.03 14.17
C ILE A 866 -4.57 77.44 14.69
N SER A 867 -5.58 77.61 13.83
CA SER A 867 -6.96 77.93 14.25
C SER A 867 -7.63 76.75 14.96
N LYS A 868 -7.38 75.51 14.53
CA LYS A 868 -7.79 74.30 15.26
C LYS A 868 -7.12 74.22 16.62
N LEU A 869 -5.82 74.51 16.68
CA LEU A 869 -5.05 74.58 17.92
C LEU A 869 -5.66 75.59 18.90
N GLU A 870 -5.97 76.80 18.44
CA GLU A 870 -6.60 77.86 19.24
C GLU A 870 -7.96 77.43 19.78
N THR A 871 -8.83 76.88 18.93
CA THR A 871 -10.20 76.50 19.28
C THR A 871 -10.22 75.46 20.40
N VAL A 872 -9.40 74.41 20.27
CA VAL A 872 -9.33 73.35 21.28
C VAL A 872 -8.69 73.84 22.57
N LEU A 873 -7.60 74.61 22.51
CA LEU A 873 -6.97 75.18 23.70
C LEU A 873 -7.90 76.16 24.44
N HIS A 874 -8.72 76.92 23.73
CA HIS A 874 -9.73 77.79 24.33
C HIS A 874 -10.80 76.98 25.09
N HIS A 875 -11.32 75.90 24.50
CA HIS A 875 -12.27 75.01 25.19
C HIS A 875 -11.66 74.32 26.41
N VAL A 876 -10.40 73.88 26.31
CA VAL A 876 -9.65 73.30 27.46
C VAL A 876 -9.46 74.35 28.56
N ALA A 877 -9.11 75.60 28.22
CA ALA A 877 -8.97 76.69 29.18
C ALA A 877 -10.29 76.99 29.92
N VAL A 878 -11.41 77.09 29.19
CA VAL A 878 -12.75 77.31 29.79
C VAL A 878 -13.17 76.17 30.71
N GLN A 879 -12.81 74.93 30.38
CA GLN A 879 -13.07 73.78 31.25
C GLN A 879 -12.16 73.74 32.49
N LEU A 880 -10.91 74.21 32.37
CA LEU A 880 -9.96 74.30 33.48
C LEU A 880 -10.29 75.43 34.46
N GLU A 881 -10.79 76.58 34.00
CA GLU A 881 -11.21 77.70 34.87
C GLU A 881 -12.45 77.37 35.73
N ARG A 882 -13.20 76.32 35.36
CA ARG A 882 -14.37 75.83 36.12
C ARG A 882 -14.01 74.82 37.21
N LYS A 883 -12.76 74.35 37.27
CA LYS A 883 -12.22 73.42 38.28
C LYS A 883 -11.29 74.14 39.24
#